data_AF-A0A6V8P6T0-F1
#
_entry.id   AF-A0A6V8P6T0-F1
#
_cell.length_a   1.000
_cell.length_b   1.000
_cell.length_c   1.000
_cell.angle_alpha   90.00
_cell.angle_beta   90.00
_cell.angle_gamma   90.00
#
_symmetry.space_group_name_H-M   'P 1'
#
loop_
_entity.id
_entity.type
_entity.pdbx_description
1 polymer ?
#
loop_
_entity_poly.entity_id
_entity_poly.type
_entity_poly.pdbx_seq_one_letter_code
_entity_poly.pdbx_strand_id
1 'polypeptide(L)'
;MGTIDVALMLLLLVAVATAVVAYVVIYSRKRQQAQNAAEEARREAEEERQREVEQEAVRRAEEDERQRLGAERRQPEEELRKAEEERHKAEEVRRVGEEAQRKAGEEERLKSEAERKRLEPGKRGGRPRASPQDREKQEVQETKQRRPKPEIVCWKRGREWILAVEVPEDLLANSGLAVLQNASPLTQDGFSEGCWCLSQACGQVVVHWNEDEVPRETRIPLGEENYLLFKLSGQNQNQGRRVKSPSSGSYLVMVPDDWERDDALSGPPPVAPQSVSLTGYQAHFYILEKGGDGKIAFLTPEGESVVIESKASRFELVGVRLNDASEDMGPLFGEGPPQIRALDDQAWKDVGTIIVGEEGSGKRKWRTQFSPVPDGMEQGLPSEVLARKGGWYFVRFYDTNDDLVESLDFRFLCALREIRILQPSPLPSEDGHKPVCAEFLHEPGCAVEPADGLACSVQIECEDDKTILTIPPDPVCDETRWLVGPEGGPHVEVTILVERLWWAVGEEDNAPSEWEDQLLTLPCDEFVATSKKALWLRLPRRRWADEVLVGFEKSKASSYAIKVTERTIALPLRNFSDSQEVEDRMQKHPFKVWIKRDDKLIEGVSAVIPLSPSAVQVVSPPTPNWVGFGRKKTAIAKAVLQDGCGGIKVNGRPIWDYFKVAPPKAKRFLRRLLELNQVSEALSRMEVLITVRGSNPTAARQARAAAHALARALMSYDSKLKPSLKQAGFGGVRVTKVSSI
;
A
#
# COMPACT_ATOMS: atom_id res chain seq x y z
N MET A 1 12.36 -87.42 -37.40
CA MET A 1 12.72 -86.04 -36.98
C MET A 1 12.30 -85.08 -38.11
N GLY A 2 11.07 -84.55 -38.12
CA GLY A 2 10.64 -83.72 -39.26
C GLY A 2 9.36 -82.87 -39.10
N THR A 3 8.69 -82.87 -37.94
CA THR A 3 7.41 -82.13 -37.77
C THR A 3 7.44 -81.06 -36.67
N ILE A 4 8.48 -81.02 -35.83
CA ILE A 4 8.59 -80.05 -34.72
C ILE A 4 9.20 -78.71 -35.20
N ASP A 5 9.91 -78.69 -36.33
CA ASP A 5 10.65 -77.51 -36.82
C ASP A 5 9.74 -76.47 -37.51
N VAL A 6 8.69 -76.92 -38.20
CA VAL A 6 7.78 -76.03 -38.96
C VAL A 6 6.85 -75.25 -38.04
N ALA A 7 6.38 -75.85 -36.95
CA ALA A 7 5.51 -75.19 -35.98
C ALA A 7 6.24 -74.09 -35.19
N LEU A 8 7.51 -74.32 -34.84
CA LEU A 8 8.34 -73.34 -34.16
C LEU A 8 8.67 -72.15 -35.07
N MET A 9 8.98 -72.41 -36.35
CA MET A 9 9.17 -71.37 -37.36
C MET A 9 7.91 -70.52 -37.60
N LEU A 10 6.73 -71.13 -37.63
CA LEU A 10 5.45 -70.41 -37.77
C LEU A 10 5.16 -69.53 -36.55
N LEU A 11 5.42 -70.01 -35.33
CA LEU A 11 5.28 -69.22 -34.11
C LEU A 11 6.26 -68.04 -34.07
N LEU A 12 7.50 -68.23 -34.52
CA LEU A 12 8.50 -67.16 -34.65
C LEU A 12 8.07 -66.10 -35.66
N LEU A 13 7.53 -66.50 -36.83
CA LEU A 13 7.02 -65.56 -37.83
C LEU A 13 5.83 -64.75 -37.32
N VAL A 14 4.90 -65.38 -36.58
CA VAL A 14 3.77 -64.68 -35.94
C VAL A 14 4.25 -63.72 -34.85
N ALA A 15 5.25 -64.12 -34.05
CA ALA A 15 5.83 -63.26 -33.02
C ALA A 15 6.54 -62.03 -33.64
N VAL A 16 7.28 -62.21 -34.74
CA VAL A 16 7.92 -61.11 -35.46
C VAL A 16 6.88 -60.18 -36.10
N ALA A 17 5.84 -60.74 -36.73
CA ALA A 17 4.77 -59.95 -37.34
C ALA A 17 4.01 -59.11 -36.29
N THR A 18 3.69 -59.70 -35.13
CA THR A 18 3.03 -58.99 -34.03
C THR A 18 3.92 -57.91 -33.42
N ALA A 19 5.22 -58.16 -33.27
CA ALA A 19 6.19 -57.15 -32.81
C ALA A 19 6.30 -55.96 -33.79
N VAL A 20 6.32 -56.22 -35.09
CA VAL A 20 6.36 -55.17 -36.13
C VAL A 20 5.08 -54.32 -36.11
N VAL A 21 3.91 -54.94 -35.98
CA VAL A 21 2.63 -54.21 -35.87
C VAL A 21 2.60 -53.37 -34.59
N ALA A 22 3.02 -53.92 -33.45
CA ALA A 22 3.11 -53.17 -32.20
C ALA A 22 4.07 -51.98 -32.32
N TYR A 23 5.24 -52.17 -32.94
CA TYR A 23 6.20 -51.11 -33.19
C TYR A 23 5.62 -50.00 -34.09
N VAL A 24 4.93 -50.35 -35.17
CA VAL A 24 4.30 -49.38 -36.07
C VAL A 24 3.20 -48.58 -35.36
N VAL A 25 2.39 -49.22 -34.49
CA VAL A 25 1.34 -48.55 -33.71
C VAL A 25 1.93 -47.61 -32.65
N ILE A 26 3.00 -48.02 -31.97
CA ILE A 26 3.69 -47.16 -30.99
C ILE A 26 4.34 -45.98 -31.70
N TYR A 27 5.00 -46.23 -32.83
CA TYR A 27 5.66 -45.20 -33.63
C TYR A 27 4.65 -44.19 -34.20
N SER A 28 3.49 -44.65 -34.69
CA SER A 28 2.44 -43.77 -35.21
C SER A 28 1.80 -42.92 -34.11
N ARG A 29 1.52 -43.48 -32.92
CA ARG A 29 1.03 -42.72 -31.76
C ARG A 29 2.03 -41.66 -31.31
N LYS A 30 3.32 -42.00 -31.21
CA LYS A 30 4.37 -41.06 -30.79
C LYS A 30 4.52 -39.91 -31.80
N ARG A 31 4.41 -40.21 -33.10
CA ARG A 31 4.42 -39.20 -34.17
C ARG A 31 3.20 -38.27 -34.10
N GLN A 32 2.02 -38.81 -33.78
CA GLN A 32 0.79 -38.02 -33.67
C GLN A 32 0.79 -37.13 -32.41
N GLN A 33 1.32 -37.62 -31.29
CA GLN A 33 1.55 -36.79 -30.10
C GLN A 33 2.53 -35.64 -30.37
N ALA A 34 3.64 -35.91 -31.09
CA ALA A 34 4.59 -34.86 -31.47
C ALA A 34 3.97 -33.81 -32.40
N GLN A 35 3.06 -34.21 -33.30
CA GLN A 35 2.35 -33.27 -34.18
C GLN A 35 1.36 -32.41 -33.40
N ASN A 36 0.60 -32.98 -32.47
CA ASN A 36 -0.34 -32.24 -31.65
C ASN A 36 0.39 -31.24 -30.72
N ALA A 37 1.48 -31.65 -30.08
CA ALA A 37 2.29 -30.77 -29.23
C ALA A 37 2.91 -29.60 -30.04
N ALA A 38 3.31 -29.84 -31.28
CA ALA A 38 3.83 -28.79 -32.16
C ALA A 38 2.73 -27.82 -32.64
N GLU A 39 1.49 -28.28 -32.78
CA GLU A 39 0.35 -27.42 -33.13
C GLU A 39 -0.11 -26.58 -31.93
N GLU A 40 -0.10 -27.15 -30.73
CA GLU A 40 -0.43 -26.47 -29.47
C GLU A 40 0.59 -25.36 -29.16
N ALA A 41 1.89 -25.66 -29.24
CA ALA A 41 2.95 -24.67 -29.08
C ALA A 41 2.88 -23.52 -30.11
N ARG A 42 2.40 -23.79 -31.33
CA ARG A 42 2.17 -22.74 -32.34
C ARG A 42 0.99 -21.85 -31.99
N ARG A 43 -0.10 -22.41 -31.45
CA ARG A 43 -1.26 -21.64 -31.00
C ARG A 43 -0.92 -20.77 -29.80
N GLU A 44 -0.18 -21.30 -28.83
CA GLU A 44 0.30 -20.53 -27.67
C GLU A 44 1.19 -19.36 -28.10
N ALA A 45 2.14 -19.59 -29.02
CA ALA A 45 3.00 -18.53 -29.55
C ALA A 45 2.23 -17.47 -30.37
N GLU A 46 1.14 -17.86 -31.05
CA GLU A 46 0.29 -16.93 -31.79
C GLU A 46 -0.62 -16.12 -30.85
N GLU A 47 -1.15 -16.73 -29.79
CA GLU A 47 -1.88 -16.03 -28.73
C GLU A 47 -0.97 -15.06 -27.94
N GLU A 48 0.27 -15.45 -27.66
CA GLU A 48 1.25 -14.59 -26.98
C GLU A 48 1.59 -13.36 -27.83
N ARG A 49 1.86 -13.55 -29.13
CA ARG A 49 2.03 -12.42 -30.07
C ARG A 49 0.81 -11.51 -30.15
N GLN A 50 -0.40 -12.09 -30.11
CA GLN A 50 -1.63 -11.31 -30.14
C GLN A 50 -1.77 -10.44 -28.87
N ARG A 51 -1.41 -10.99 -27.70
CA ARG A 51 -1.39 -10.26 -26.42
C ARG A 51 -0.34 -9.17 -26.40
N GLU A 52 0.85 -9.40 -26.94
CA GLU A 52 1.89 -8.37 -27.06
C GLU A 52 1.43 -7.20 -27.93
N VAL A 53 0.79 -7.48 -29.09
CA VAL A 53 0.24 -6.44 -29.97
C VAL A 53 -0.87 -5.63 -29.27
N GLU A 54 -1.73 -6.29 -28.49
CA GLU A 54 -2.79 -5.63 -27.74
C GLU A 54 -2.23 -4.77 -26.60
N GLN A 55 -1.22 -5.25 -25.87
CA GLN A 55 -0.52 -4.48 -24.83
C GLN A 55 0.24 -3.28 -25.39
N GLU A 56 0.90 -3.42 -26.54
CA GLU A 56 1.56 -2.33 -27.26
C GLU A 56 0.54 -1.25 -27.70
N ALA A 57 -0.65 -1.66 -28.16
CA ALA A 57 -1.72 -0.74 -28.54
C ALA A 57 -2.27 0.03 -27.33
N VAL A 58 -2.44 -0.62 -26.18
CA VAL A 58 -2.85 0.03 -24.92
C VAL A 58 -1.79 1.04 -24.47
N ARG A 59 -0.51 0.66 -24.49
CA ARG A 59 0.60 1.57 -24.14
C ARG A 59 0.63 2.82 -25.00
N ARG A 60 0.43 2.69 -26.32
CA ARG A 60 0.36 3.86 -27.22
C ARG A 60 -0.84 4.75 -26.93
N ALA A 61 -1.99 4.16 -26.62
CA ALA A 61 -3.18 4.93 -26.26
C ALA A 61 -2.97 5.72 -24.94
N GLU A 62 -2.34 5.11 -23.93
CA GLU A 62 -1.99 5.79 -22.68
C GLU A 62 -0.95 6.90 -22.86
N GLU A 63 0.05 6.69 -23.74
CA GLU A 63 1.03 7.73 -24.06
C GLU A 63 0.39 8.92 -24.80
N ASP A 64 -0.49 8.65 -25.76
CA ASP A 64 -1.23 9.69 -26.48
C ASP A 64 -2.16 10.49 -25.53
N GLU A 65 -2.81 9.82 -24.58
CA GLU A 65 -3.65 10.46 -23.57
C GLU A 65 -2.82 11.31 -22.60
N ARG A 66 -1.65 10.82 -22.15
CA ARG A 66 -0.72 11.61 -21.32
C ARG A 66 -0.19 12.83 -22.06
N GLN A 67 0.11 12.71 -23.35
CA GLN A 67 0.54 13.85 -24.17
C GLN A 67 -0.56 14.90 -24.32
N ARG A 68 -1.83 14.48 -24.50
CA ARG A 68 -2.98 15.39 -24.54
C ARG A 68 -3.20 16.11 -23.21
N LEU A 69 -3.24 15.37 -22.10
CA LEU A 69 -3.40 15.96 -20.75
C LEU A 69 -2.22 16.88 -20.39
N GLY A 70 -1.00 16.53 -20.82
CA GLY A 70 0.19 17.36 -20.65
C GLY A 70 0.18 18.63 -21.50
N ALA A 71 -0.48 18.62 -22.68
CA ALA A 71 -0.67 19.81 -23.50
C ALA A 71 -1.77 20.72 -22.93
N GLU A 72 -2.85 20.15 -22.39
CA GLU A 72 -3.93 20.90 -21.73
C GLU A 72 -3.49 21.57 -20.42
N ARG A 73 -2.56 20.98 -19.66
CA ARG A 73 -1.99 21.59 -18.44
C ARG A 73 -1.00 22.73 -18.69
N ARG A 74 -0.30 22.74 -19.84
CA ARG A 74 0.70 23.78 -20.15
C ARG A 74 0.07 25.15 -20.42
N GLN A 75 -1.16 25.20 -20.95
CA GLN A 75 -1.82 26.48 -21.24
C GLN A 75 -2.12 27.29 -19.97
N PRO A 76 -2.75 26.73 -18.91
CA PRO A 76 -2.94 27.44 -17.65
C PRO A 76 -1.63 27.77 -16.91
N GLU A 77 -0.63 26.89 -16.94
CA GLU A 77 0.65 27.11 -16.25
C GLU A 77 1.47 28.25 -16.88
N GLU A 78 1.43 28.37 -18.21
CA GLU A 78 2.13 29.45 -18.93
C GLU A 78 1.42 30.82 -18.75
N GLU A 79 0.10 30.81 -18.61
CA GLU A 79 -0.68 32.00 -18.25
C GLU A 79 -0.45 32.42 -16.79
N LEU A 80 -0.40 31.46 -15.85
CA LEU A 80 -0.11 31.72 -14.44
C LEU A 80 1.30 32.28 -14.25
N ARG A 81 2.27 31.73 -14.96
CA ARG A 81 3.68 32.16 -14.91
C ARG A 81 3.89 33.56 -15.48
N LYS A 82 3.17 33.91 -16.56
CA LYS A 82 3.13 35.29 -17.06
C LYS A 82 2.49 36.26 -16.06
N ALA A 83 1.41 35.85 -15.39
CA ALA A 83 0.77 36.67 -14.36
C ALA A 83 1.65 36.87 -13.11
N GLU A 84 2.43 35.86 -12.72
CA GLU A 84 3.40 35.94 -11.62
C GLU A 84 4.60 36.84 -11.98
N GLU A 85 5.12 36.75 -13.20
CA GLU A 85 6.18 37.66 -13.68
C GLU A 85 5.72 39.12 -13.74
N GLU A 86 4.47 39.37 -14.15
CA GLU A 86 3.89 40.72 -14.13
C GLU A 86 3.69 41.25 -12.71
N ARG A 87 3.26 40.40 -11.78
CA ARG A 87 3.16 40.76 -10.34
C ARG A 87 4.52 41.07 -9.74
N HIS A 88 5.53 40.25 -10.02
CA HIS A 88 6.89 40.47 -9.53
C HIS A 88 7.47 41.77 -10.08
N LYS A 89 7.27 42.07 -11.37
CA LYS A 89 7.67 43.36 -11.96
C LYS A 89 6.94 44.54 -11.32
N ALA A 90 5.63 44.41 -11.05
CA ALA A 90 4.86 45.45 -10.39
C ALA A 90 5.33 45.70 -8.94
N GLU A 91 5.69 44.64 -8.22
CA GLU A 91 6.18 44.72 -6.84
C GLU A 91 7.61 45.26 -6.74
N GLU A 92 8.46 44.95 -7.72
CA GLU A 92 9.80 45.51 -7.85
C GLU A 92 9.75 47.02 -8.16
N VAL A 93 8.85 47.44 -9.06
CA VAL A 93 8.61 48.87 -9.33
C VAL A 93 8.08 49.58 -8.07
N ARG A 94 7.22 48.93 -7.27
CA ARG A 94 6.71 49.49 -6.01
C ARG A 94 7.82 49.60 -4.97
N ARG A 95 8.68 48.59 -4.82
CA ARG A 95 9.86 48.62 -3.93
C ARG A 95 10.82 49.73 -4.30
N VAL A 96 11.13 49.90 -5.59
CA VAL A 96 12.02 50.98 -6.06
C VAL A 96 11.40 52.36 -5.78
N GLY A 97 10.07 52.49 -5.94
CA GLY A 97 9.34 53.72 -5.58
C GLY A 97 9.36 54.03 -4.07
N GLU A 98 9.13 53.02 -3.23
CA GLU A 98 9.17 53.14 -1.76
C GLU A 98 10.59 53.43 -1.25
N GLU A 99 11.62 52.87 -1.89
CA GLU A 99 13.03 53.12 -1.56
C GLU A 99 13.50 54.52 -2.00
N ALA A 100 12.99 55.03 -3.13
CA ALA A 100 13.20 56.42 -3.57
C ALA A 100 12.51 57.42 -2.63
N GLN A 101 11.30 57.13 -2.15
CA GLN A 101 10.61 57.96 -1.14
C GLN A 101 11.32 57.92 0.22
N ARG A 102 11.88 56.78 0.64
CA ARG A 102 12.69 56.69 1.86
C ARG A 102 13.98 57.49 1.76
N LYS A 103 14.70 57.44 0.63
CA LYS A 103 15.90 58.25 0.40
C LYS A 103 15.61 59.75 0.36
N ALA A 104 14.50 60.16 -0.25
CA ALA A 104 14.06 61.56 -0.24
C ALA A 104 13.70 62.04 1.18
N GLY A 105 13.02 61.20 1.97
CA GLY A 105 12.71 61.49 3.37
C GLY A 105 13.95 61.51 4.28
N GLU A 106 14.97 60.70 3.99
CA GLU A 106 16.23 60.65 4.75
C GLU A 106 17.13 61.86 4.42
N GLU A 107 17.15 62.35 3.17
CA GLU A 107 17.82 63.60 2.78
C GLU A 107 17.15 64.86 3.39
N GLU A 108 15.82 64.89 3.50
CA GLU A 108 15.09 65.96 4.20
C GLU A 108 15.35 65.92 5.72
N ARG A 109 15.45 64.72 6.29
CA ARG A 109 15.73 64.52 7.72
C ARG A 109 17.17 64.91 8.09
N LEU A 110 18.14 64.56 7.25
CA LEU A 110 19.56 64.94 7.39
C LEU A 110 19.78 66.46 7.26
N LYS A 111 19.00 67.14 6.39
CA LYS A 111 19.00 68.62 6.32
C LYS A 111 18.40 69.27 7.56
N SER A 112 17.40 68.64 8.18
CA SER A 112 16.76 69.13 9.42
C SER A 112 17.58 68.86 10.70
N GLU A 113 18.42 67.82 10.71
CA GLU A 113 19.31 67.49 11.84
C GLU A 113 20.64 68.28 11.80
N ALA A 114 21.10 68.71 10.62
CA ALA A 114 22.33 69.51 10.48
C ALA A 114 22.20 70.97 10.99
N GLU A 115 20.98 71.47 11.22
CA GLU A 115 20.74 72.82 11.75
C GLU A 115 20.56 72.88 13.28
N ARG A 116 20.54 71.76 14.00
CA ARG A 116 20.37 71.76 15.46
C ARG A 116 21.61 71.24 16.20
N LYS A 117 22.33 72.22 16.75
CA LYS A 117 23.26 72.16 17.91
C LYS A 117 24.71 71.73 17.64
N ARG A 118 25.52 72.77 17.41
CA ARG A 118 26.89 72.87 17.97
C ARG A 118 26.82 72.74 19.50
N LEU A 119 27.65 71.88 20.11
CA LEU A 119 28.16 71.99 21.49
C LEU A 119 29.44 71.11 21.64
N GLU A 120 30.36 71.58 22.48
CA GLU A 120 31.79 71.23 22.59
C GLU A 120 32.14 69.94 23.37
N PRO A 121 33.39 69.42 23.26
CA PRO A 121 33.78 68.08 23.72
C PRO A 121 34.23 68.06 25.19
N GLY A 122 33.38 67.51 26.06
CA GLY A 122 33.73 67.18 27.43
C GLY A 122 32.81 66.09 27.98
N LYS A 123 33.41 65.00 28.48
CA LYS A 123 32.80 63.80 29.11
C LYS A 123 32.43 62.64 28.17
N ARG A 124 33.48 61.94 27.71
CA ARG A 124 33.41 60.48 27.50
C ARG A 124 33.61 59.79 28.85
N GLY A 125 32.62 59.02 29.29
CA GLY A 125 32.73 57.95 30.29
C GLY A 125 31.71 56.90 29.89
N GLY A 126 31.91 55.58 30.00
CA GLY A 126 32.98 54.76 30.54
C GLY A 126 32.35 53.37 30.65
N ARG A 127 32.86 52.38 29.92
CA ARG A 127 32.40 50.97 29.98
C ARG A 127 33.16 50.29 31.14
N PRO A 128 32.53 49.51 32.03
CA PRO A 128 33.28 48.86 33.11
C PRO A 128 34.22 47.80 32.54
N ARG A 129 35.50 47.88 32.91
CA ARG A 129 36.48 46.79 32.73
C ARG A 129 36.31 45.80 33.87
N ALA A 130 36.12 44.52 33.52
CA ALA A 130 36.40 43.41 34.43
C ALA A 130 37.90 43.38 34.76
N SER A 131 38.22 42.99 35.99
CA SER A 131 39.54 43.03 36.62
C SER A 131 40.50 41.92 36.12
N PRO A 132 41.83 42.12 36.22
CA PRO A 132 42.84 41.35 35.50
C PRO A 132 43.35 40.09 36.22
N GLN A 133 42.54 39.44 37.07
CA GLN A 133 42.99 38.27 37.85
C GLN A 133 42.28 36.94 37.56
N ASP A 134 41.34 36.90 36.60
CA ASP A 134 40.71 35.64 36.13
C ASP A 134 41.26 35.16 34.76
N ARG A 135 42.40 35.70 34.30
CA ARG A 135 43.00 35.39 32.99
C ARG A 135 44.02 34.25 32.98
N GLU A 136 44.24 33.58 34.10
CA GLU A 136 45.15 32.43 34.19
C GLU A 136 44.44 31.23 34.83
N LYS A 137 43.52 30.61 34.07
CA LYS A 137 43.08 29.19 34.17
C LYS A 137 41.90 28.87 33.22
N GLN A 138 41.94 29.41 32.02
CA GLN A 138 41.23 28.83 30.89
C GLN A 138 42.30 28.59 29.83
N GLU A 139 42.88 27.39 29.85
CA GLU A 139 43.44 26.83 28.64
C GLU A 139 42.29 26.83 27.63
N VAL A 140 42.38 27.78 26.71
CA VAL A 140 41.56 27.83 25.51
C VAL A 140 41.89 26.55 24.76
N GLN A 141 41.09 25.51 24.97
CA GLN A 141 40.84 24.55 23.90
C GLN A 141 40.25 25.39 22.77
N GLU A 142 41.11 25.82 21.85
CA GLU A 142 40.69 26.33 20.56
C GLU A 142 39.80 25.23 19.97
N THR A 143 38.48 25.44 20.04
CA THR A 143 37.53 24.66 19.26
C THR A 143 37.98 24.79 17.81
N LYS A 144 38.64 23.76 17.28
CA LYS A 144 38.96 23.65 15.86
C LYS A 144 37.62 23.83 15.13
N GLN A 145 37.38 25.02 14.57
CA GLN A 145 36.27 25.23 13.66
C GLN A 145 36.51 24.29 12.49
N ARG A 146 35.73 23.20 12.45
CA ARG A 146 35.78 22.23 11.36
C ARG A 146 35.51 22.98 10.06
N ARG A 147 36.40 22.80 9.09
CA ARG A 147 36.23 23.37 7.76
C ARG A 147 35.05 22.67 7.08
N PRO A 148 34.20 23.39 6.34
CA PRO A 148 33.12 22.77 5.58
C PRO A 148 33.73 21.72 4.64
N LYS A 149 33.31 20.45 4.76
CA LYS A 149 33.84 19.33 3.97
C LYS A 149 32.82 18.94 2.90
N PRO A 150 33.22 18.79 1.63
CA PRO A 150 32.34 18.22 0.61
C PRO A 150 31.99 16.77 0.92
N GLU A 151 30.78 16.34 0.58
CA GLU A 151 30.25 15.01 0.88
C GLU A 151 29.71 14.32 -0.37
N ILE A 152 29.77 13.00 -0.41
CA ILE A 152 29.16 12.22 -1.49
C ILE A 152 27.70 11.97 -1.13
N VAL A 153 26.80 12.41 -2.00
CA VAL A 153 25.36 12.35 -1.82
C VAL A 153 24.68 11.70 -3.02
N CYS A 154 23.47 11.22 -2.80
CA CYS A 154 22.59 10.78 -3.87
C CYS A 154 21.19 11.37 -3.71
N TRP A 155 20.48 11.54 -4.82
CA TRP A 155 19.06 11.89 -4.79
C TRP A 155 18.32 11.31 -6.00
N LYS A 156 17.01 11.13 -5.84
CA LYS A 156 16.14 10.62 -6.89
C LYS A 156 15.64 11.76 -7.78
N ARG A 157 15.86 11.65 -9.09
CA ARG A 157 15.31 12.53 -10.13
C ARG A 157 14.47 11.71 -11.10
N GLY A 158 13.14 11.77 -10.96
CA GLY A 158 12.22 10.94 -11.72
C GLY A 158 12.37 9.46 -11.35
N ARG A 159 12.88 8.64 -12.28
CA ARG A 159 13.12 7.20 -12.07
C ARG A 159 14.59 6.84 -11.89
N GLU A 160 15.48 7.84 -11.88
CA GLU A 160 16.92 7.66 -11.82
C GLU A 160 17.48 8.25 -10.54
N TRP A 161 18.46 7.58 -9.94
CA TRP A 161 19.26 8.10 -8.83
C TRP A 161 20.50 8.82 -9.34
N ILE A 162 20.64 10.09 -8.99
CA ILE A 162 21.80 10.90 -9.32
C ILE A 162 22.81 10.81 -8.19
N LEU A 163 24.07 10.59 -8.52
CA LEU A 163 25.18 10.64 -7.56
C LEU A 163 26.00 11.90 -7.80
N ALA A 164 26.34 12.60 -6.72
CA ALA A 164 27.19 13.77 -6.82
C ALA A 164 28.05 13.97 -5.58
N VAL A 165 29.02 14.87 -5.69
CA VAL A 165 29.64 15.52 -4.55
C VAL A 165 28.92 16.84 -4.27
N GLU A 166 28.37 16.98 -3.06
CA GLU A 166 27.81 18.21 -2.51
C GLU A 166 28.93 19.05 -1.90
N VAL A 167 29.15 20.26 -2.39
CA VAL A 167 30.11 21.23 -1.85
C VAL A 167 29.35 22.27 -1.01
N PRO A 168 29.68 22.43 0.28
CA PRO A 168 29.01 23.39 1.16
C PRO A 168 29.09 24.83 0.65
N GLU A 169 28.04 25.63 0.90
CA GLU A 169 27.95 27.05 0.49
C GLU A 169 29.16 27.89 0.91
N ASP A 170 29.72 27.64 2.09
CA ASP A 170 30.93 28.32 2.59
C ASP A 170 32.14 28.14 1.67
N LEU A 171 32.23 26.98 0.99
CA LEU A 171 33.25 26.72 -0.02
C LEU A 171 32.85 27.26 -1.40
N LEU A 172 31.56 27.31 -1.71
CA LEU A 172 31.05 27.88 -2.96
C LEU A 172 31.35 29.39 -3.07
N ALA A 173 31.41 30.10 -1.93
CA ALA A 173 31.75 31.51 -1.89
C ALA A 173 33.24 31.79 -2.20
N ASN A 174 34.11 30.78 -2.16
CA ASN A 174 35.53 30.93 -2.39
C ASN A 174 35.86 30.97 -3.89
N SER A 175 36.88 31.76 -4.25
CA SER A 175 37.40 31.79 -5.62
C SER A 175 38.20 30.52 -5.95
N GLY A 176 38.32 30.19 -7.24
CA GLY A 176 39.14 29.06 -7.71
C GLY A 176 38.55 27.67 -7.41
N LEU A 177 37.23 27.57 -7.19
CA LEU A 177 36.56 26.31 -6.96
C LEU A 177 36.68 25.39 -8.19
N ALA A 178 37.26 24.20 -8.00
CA ALA A 178 37.32 23.16 -9.02
C ALA A 178 37.06 21.79 -8.38
N VAL A 179 36.21 20.99 -9.02
CA VAL A 179 35.85 19.65 -8.56
C VAL A 179 36.28 18.65 -9.61
N LEU A 180 37.16 17.73 -9.24
CA LEU A 180 37.71 16.71 -10.14
C LEU A 180 37.48 15.31 -9.57
N GLN A 181 37.25 14.35 -10.45
CA GLN A 181 37.31 12.91 -10.13
C GLN A 181 38.39 12.27 -10.98
N ASN A 182 39.35 11.59 -10.34
CA ASN A 182 40.47 10.94 -11.03
C ASN A 182 41.18 11.90 -12.03
N ALA A 183 41.43 13.13 -11.59
CA ALA A 183 41.99 14.26 -12.36
C ALA A 183 41.12 14.80 -13.52
N SER A 184 39.91 14.30 -13.72
CA SER A 184 38.96 14.81 -14.72
C SER A 184 37.93 15.74 -14.07
N PRO A 185 37.64 16.93 -14.63
CA PRO A 185 36.62 17.83 -14.08
C PRO A 185 35.23 17.17 -14.07
N LEU A 186 34.50 17.32 -12.97
CA LEU A 186 33.11 16.88 -12.88
C LEU A 186 32.17 17.94 -13.44
N THR A 187 31.00 17.50 -13.89
CA THR A 187 29.95 18.40 -14.39
C THR A 187 29.05 18.81 -13.23
N GLN A 188 28.85 20.12 -13.05
CA GLN A 188 27.89 20.62 -12.06
C GLN A 188 26.47 20.26 -12.48
N ASP A 189 25.65 19.81 -11.53
CA ASP A 189 24.24 19.52 -11.78
C ASP A 189 23.48 20.82 -12.02
N GLY A 190 22.67 20.85 -13.09
CA GLY A 190 21.89 22.04 -13.47
C GLY A 190 20.68 22.33 -12.57
N PHE A 191 20.30 21.40 -11.69
CA PHE A 191 19.12 21.53 -10.82
C PHE A 191 19.51 21.71 -9.35
N SER A 192 20.63 21.13 -8.95
CA SER A 192 21.15 21.16 -7.58
C SER A 192 22.41 22.02 -7.52
N GLU A 193 22.23 23.31 -7.19
CA GLU A 193 23.35 24.24 -6.98
C GLU A 193 24.32 23.67 -5.92
N GLY A 194 25.63 23.69 -6.21
CA GLY A 194 26.64 23.13 -5.31
C GLY A 194 26.85 21.62 -5.40
N CYS A 195 26.20 20.92 -6.35
CA CYS A 195 26.43 19.49 -6.58
C CYS A 195 27.15 19.23 -7.91
N TRP A 196 28.14 18.34 -7.91
CA TRP A 196 28.85 17.89 -9.12
C TRP A 196 28.68 16.39 -9.33
N CYS A 197 28.07 16.00 -10.44
CA CYS A 197 27.72 14.62 -10.74
C CYS A 197 28.98 13.75 -10.86
N LEU A 198 28.97 12.59 -10.19
CA LEU A 198 30.06 11.61 -10.31
C LEU A 198 30.04 10.97 -11.70
N SER A 199 31.22 10.69 -12.24
CA SER A 199 31.38 9.97 -13.51
C SER A 199 31.68 8.48 -13.31
N GLN A 200 32.17 8.10 -12.13
CA GLN A 200 32.55 6.72 -11.79
C GLN A 200 32.20 6.40 -10.32
N ALA A 201 32.02 5.12 -10.00
CA ALA A 201 31.73 4.68 -8.62
C ALA A 201 32.99 4.55 -7.74
N CYS A 202 34.19 4.47 -8.33
CA CYS A 202 35.45 4.25 -7.63
C CYS A 202 36.48 5.37 -7.86
N GLY A 203 37.59 5.31 -7.12
CA GLY A 203 38.70 6.26 -7.23
C GLY A 203 38.61 7.40 -6.21
N GLN A 204 38.94 8.62 -6.62
CA GLN A 204 39.03 9.77 -5.71
C GLN A 204 38.43 11.03 -6.31
N VAL A 205 37.64 11.73 -5.50
CA VAL A 205 37.17 13.09 -5.78
C VAL A 205 38.08 14.08 -5.06
N VAL A 206 38.49 15.15 -5.76
CA VAL A 206 39.30 16.23 -5.22
C VAL A 206 38.59 17.55 -5.46
N VAL A 207 38.39 18.31 -4.39
CA VAL A 207 37.80 19.65 -4.42
C VAL A 207 38.88 20.66 -4.07
N HIS A 208 39.17 21.58 -4.99
CA HIS A 208 40.11 22.68 -4.82
C HIS A 208 39.37 23.99 -4.62
N TRP A 209 39.87 24.87 -3.76
CA TRP A 209 39.37 26.24 -3.61
C TRP A 209 40.50 27.15 -3.07
N ASN A 210 40.32 28.46 -3.15
CA ASN A 210 41.24 29.44 -2.54
C ASN A 210 40.63 30.03 -1.27
N GLU A 211 41.32 29.89 -0.14
CA GLU A 211 40.96 30.49 1.14
C GLU A 211 42.00 31.58 1.46
N ASP A 212 41.58 32.85 1.52
CA ASP A 212 42.49 34.01 1.69
C ASP A 212 43.67 34.00 0.71
N GLU A 213 43.39 33.75 -0.59
CA GLU A 213 44.38 33.60 -1.67
C GLU A 213 45.35 32.40 -1.53
N VAL A 214 45.14 31.53 -0.54
CA VAL A 214 45.91 30.29 -0.37
C VAL A 214 45.15 29.11 -0.98
N PRO A 215 45.73 28.37 -1.95
CA PRO A 215 45.12 27.16 -2.48
C PRO A 215 44.95 26.11 -1.40
N ARG A 216 43.73 25.58 -1.32
CA ARG A 216 43.33 24.48 -0.45
C ARG A 216 42.73 23.36 -1.29
N GLU A 217 42.85 22.14 -0.79
CA GLU A 217 42.20 20.99 -1.39
C GLU A 217 41.65 20.04 -0.32
N THR A 218 40.65 19.26 -0.71
CA THR A 218 40.13 18.14 0.07
C THR A 218 39.92 16.96 -0.84
N ARG A 219 40.31 15.78 -0.34
CA ARG A 219 40.25 14.52 -1.08
C ARG A 219 39.24 13.58 -0.43
N ILE A 220 38.39 12.98 -1.25
CA ILE A 220 37.33 12.06 -0.83
C ILE A 220 37.52 10.74 -1.59
N PRO A 221 38.03 9.69 -0.92
CA PRO A 221 38.18 8.38 -1.56
C PRO A 221 36.82 7.69 -1.70
N LEU A 222 36.47 7.24 -2.90
CA LEU A 222 35.24 6.49 -3.20
C LEU A 222 35.34 5.00 -2.84
N GLY A 223 36.54 4.51 -2.49
CA GLY A 223 36.81 3.10 -2.19
C GLY A 223 37.33 2.35 -3.42
N GLU A 224 37.94 1.19 -3.19
CA GLU A 224 38.31 0.21 -4.23
C GLU A 224 37.23 -0.85 -4.42
N GLU A 225 36.28 -0.93 -3.48
CA GLU A 225 35.12 -1.81 -3.54
C GLU A 225 34.17 -1.28 -4.61
N ASN A 226 33.70 -2.14 -5.51
CA ASN A 226 32.84 -1.75 -6.64
C ASN A 226 31.41 -1.37 -6.22
N TYR A 227 31.19 -0.97 -4.97
CA TYR A 227 29.88 -0.54 -4.49
C TYR A 227 29.94 0.78 -3.71
N LEU A 228 28.82 1.50 -3.70
CA LEU A 228 28.62 2.69 -2.88
C LEU A 228 27.41 2.51 -1.98
N LEU A 229 27.61 2.72 -0.67
CA LEU A 229 26.58 2.60 0.35
C LEU A 229 26.11 3.98 0.79
N PHE A 230 24.80 4.22 0.72
CA PHE A 230 24.16 5.46 1.14
C PHE A 230 23.13 5.19 2.23
N LYS A 231 23.20 5.97 3.32
CA LYS A 231 22.10 6.06 4.28
C LYS A 231 21.08 7.02 3.72
N LEU A 232 19.85 6.55 3.52
CA LEU A 232 18.75 7.38 3.05
C LEU A 232 18.21 8.22 4.19
N SER A 233 17.86 9.46 3.87
CA SER A 233 17.26 10.43 4.79
C SER A 233 16.14 11.17 4.08
N GLY A 234 15.25 11.76 4.87
CA GLY A 234 14.16 12.57 4.37
C GLY A 234 12.82 11.84 4.26
N GLN A 235 11.72 12.59 4.24
CA GLN A 235 10.32 12.13 4.30
C GLN A 235 9.97 11.13 3.20
N ASN A 236 10.59 11.25 2.03
CA ASN A 236 10.37 10.34 0.89
C ASN A 236 11.55 9.38 0.66
N GLN A 237 12.56 9.40 1.54
CA GLN A 237 13.82 8.66 1.37
C GLN A 237 14.44 8.81 -0.03
N ASN A 238 14.21 9.96 -0.68
CA ASN A 238 14.66 10.26 -2.04
C ASN A 238 16.03 10.92 -2.07
N GLN A 239 16.72 10.98 -0.94
CA GLN A 239 18.06 11.55 -0.80
C GLN A 239 18.85 10.67 0.17
N GLY A 240 20.17 10.63 0.00
CA GLY A 240 21.03 9.87 0.88
C GLY A 240 22.45 10.39 0.91
N ARG A 241 23.16 10.05 1.98
CA ARG A 241 24.58 10.40 2.18
C ARG A 241 25.41 9.13 2.26
N ARG A 242 26.59 9.17 1.66
CA ARG A 242 27.49 8.03 1.66
C ARG A 242 27.96 7.71 3.09
N VAL A 243 27.92 6.44 3.45
CA VAL A 243 28.43 5.92 4.72
C VAL A 243 29.37 4.75 4.46
N LYS A 244 30.28 4.47 5.41
CA LYS A 244 31.21 3.33 5.32
C LYS A 244 30.60 2.01 5.75
N SER A 245 29.62 2.04 6.65
CA SER A 245 28.99 0.86 7.19
C SER A 245 27.52 1.14 7.51
N PRO A 246 26.62 0.16 7.32
CA PRO A 246 25.25 0.28 7.74
C PRO A 246 25.11 0.15 9.25
N SER A 247 23.99 0.63 9.78
CA SER A 247 23.52 0.39 11.15
C SER A 247 22.03 0.04 11.10
N SER A 248 21.15 0.96 11.50
CA SER A 248 19.69 0.84 11.37
C SER A 248 19.11 1.95 10.51
N GLY A 249 18.01 1.64 9.83
CA GLY A 249 17.27 2.53 8.94
C GLY A 249 17.31 2.09 7.48
N SER A 250 17.01 3.03 6.58
CA SER A 250 16.92 2.78 5.14
C SER A 250 18.24 3.07 4.44
N TYR A 251 18.65 2.17 3.56
CA TYR A 251 19.90 2.24 2.82
C TYR A 251 19.65 2.02 1.34
N LEU A 252 20.48 2.69 0.55
CA LEU A 252 20.59 2.50 -0.88
C LEU A 252 22.02 2.04 -1.18
N VAL A 253 22.14 0.87 -1.80
CA VAL A 253 23.43 0.30 -2.18
C VAL A 253 23.50 0.29 -3.69
N MET A 254 24.54 0.91 -4.22
CA MET A 254 24.79 0.95 -5.65
C MET A 254 25.89 -0.04 -5.96
N VAL A 255 25.58 -1.01 -6.83
CA VAL A 255 26.46 -2.10 -7.24
C VAL A 255 26.49 -2.17 -8.77
N PRO A 256 27.47 -2.86 -9.37
CA PRO A 256 27.46 -3.14 -10.80
C PRO A 256 26.18 -3.87 -11.22
N ASP A 257 25.73 -3.64 -12.45
CA ASP A 257 24.46 -4.19 -12.95
C ASP A 257 24.46 -5.71 -13.19
N ASP A 258 25.63 -6.34 -13.06
CA ASP A 258 25.85 -7.78 -13.13
C ASP A 258 25.95 -8.46 -11.74
N TRP A 259 25.81 -7.69 -10.65
CA TRP A 259 25.70 -8.25 -9.30
C TRP A 259 24.26 -8.64 -8.99
N GLU A 260 24.06 -9.83 -8.43
CA GLU A 260 22.76 -10.30 -7.97
C GLU A 260 22.61 -10.09 -6.47
N ARG A 261 21.40 -9.73 -6.02
CA ARG A 261 21.13 -9.58 -4.59
C ARG A 261 21.02 -10.95 -3.93
N ASP A 262 21.70 -11.14 -2.81
CA ASP A 262 21.56 -12.37 -2.01
C ASP A 262 20.35 -12.25 -1.07
N ASP A 263 19.19 -12.67 -1.57
CA ASP A 263 17.92 -12.65 -0.84
C ASP A 263 17.91 -13.62 0.36
N ALA A 264 18.75 -14.66 0.35
CA ALA A 264 18.82 -15.63 1.45
C ALA A 264 19.47 -15.01 2.69
N LEU A 265 20.50 -14.17 2.51
CA LEU A 265 21.14 -13.43 3.59
C LEU A 265 20.45 -12.08 3.89
N SER A 266 19.87 -11.44 2.88
CA SER A 266 19.34 -10.08 3.01
C SER A 266 17.82 -9.99 3.23
N GLY A 267 17.09 -11.11 3.18
CA GLY A 267 15.63 -11.14 3.06
C GLY A 267 15.15 -10.56 1.72
N PRO A 268 13.85 -10.56 1.36
CA PRO A 268 13.37 -10.05 0.07
C PRO A 268 13.53 -8.52 -0.07
N PRO A 269 13.75 -7.98 -1.30
CA PRO A 269 13.94 -6.55 -1.48
C PRO A 269 12.63 -5.77 -1.26
N PRO A 270 12.68 -4.57 -0.63
CA PRO A 270 11.51 -3.74 -0.38
C PRO A 270 10.96 -3.10 -1.66
N VAL A 271 11.82 -2.87 -2.66
CA VAL A 271 11.48 -2.40 -4.01
C VAL A 271 12.42 -3.03 -5.02
N ALA A 272 11.98 -3.13 -6.27
CA ALA A 272 12.84 -3.58 -7.37
C ALA A 272 14.06 -2.65 -7.54
N PRO A 273 15.19 -3.16 -8.08
CA PRO A 273 16.37 -2.36 -8.37
C PRO A 273 16.03 -1.14 -9.24
N GLN A 274 16.66 0.00 -8.95
CA GLN A 274 16.40 1.27 -9.63
C GLN A 274 17.61 1.71 -10.45
N SER A 275 17.35 2.45 -11.53
CA SER A 275 18.41 3.01 -12.38
C SER A 275 19.18 4.11 -11.64
N VAL A 276 20.47 4.23 -11.94
CA VAL A 276 21.37 5.27 -11.42
C VAL A 276 22.04 6.02 -12.58
N SER A 277 22.55 7.22 -12.32
CA SER A 277 23.23 8.05 -13.32
C SER A 277 24.60 7.52 -13.76
N LEU A 278 25.14 6.52 -13.06
CA LEU A 278 26.39 5.85 -13.40
C LEU A 278 26.12 4.67 -14.35
N THR A 279 26.81 4.67 -15.49
CA THR A 279 26.69 3.58 -16.48
C THR A 279 27.21 2.26 -15.91
N GLY A 280 26.43 1.18 -16.07
CA GLY A 280 26.79 -0.17 -15.62
C GLY A 280 26.52 -0.44 -14.14
N TYR A 281 25.69 0.37 -13.49
CA TYR A 281 25.34 0.24 -12.08
C TYR A 281 23.81 0.22 -11.87
N GLN A 282 23.39 -0.35 -10.75
CA GLN A 282 22.00 -0.35 -10.29
C GLN A 282 21.93 -0.05 -8.79
N ALA A 283 20.79 0.44 -8.33
CA ALA A 283 20.53 0.79 -6.94
C ALA A 283 19.55 -0.18 -6.26
N HIS A 284 19.97 -0.80 -5.17
CA HIS A 284 19.18 -1.72 -4.35
C HIS A 284 18.85 -1.11 -3.00
N PHE A 285 17.60 -1.26 -2.56
CA PHE A 285 17.12 -0.72 -1.28
C PHE A 285 17.17 -1.77 -0.18
N TYR A 286 17.54 -1.33 1.02
CA TYR A 286 17.57 -2.15 2.23
C TYR A 286 16.94 -1.38 3.39
N ILE A 287 16.25 -2.10 4.27
CA ILE A 287 15.73 -1.58 5.53
C ILE A 287 16.31 -2.46 6.63
N LEU A 288 17.11 -1.87 7.51
CA LEU A 288 17.77 -2.57 8.61
C LEU A 288 17.13 -2.18 9.94
N GLU A 289 16.58 -3.16 10.64
CA GLU A 289 15.89 -2.96 11.92
C GLU A 289 16.90 -2.75 13.06
N LYS A 290 16.52 -1.92 14.06
CA LYS A 290 17.39 -1.64 15.21
C LYS A 290 17.55 -2.91 16.05
N GLY A 291 18.78 -3.42 16.14
CA GLY A 291 19.10 -4.65 16.89
C GLY A 291 18.83 -5.95 16.12
N GLY A 292 18.44 -5.87 14.83
CA GLY A 292 18.32 -7.03 13.95
C GLY A 292 19.68 -7.53 13.44
N ASP A 293 19.71 -8.77 12.98
CA ASP A 293 20.86 -9.41 12.30
C ASP A 293 20.88 -9.14 10.78
N GLY A 294 20.09 -8.16 10.32
CA GLY A 294 19.92 -7.84 8.91
C GLY A 294 21.26 -7.57 8.23
N LYS A 295 21.54 -8.32 7.15
CA LYS A 295 22.73 -8.18 6.33
C LYS A 295 22.41 -7.57 4.99
N ILE A 296 23.37 -6.83 4.44
CA ILE A 296 23.35 -6.42 3.04
C ILE A 296 24.32 -7.34 2.31
N ALA A 297 23.80 -8.17 1.41
CA ALA A 297 24.61 -9.14 0.68
C ALA A 297 24.29 -9.19 -0.82
N PHE A 298 25.33 -9.45 -1.60
CA PHE A 298 25.29 -9.61 -3.06
C PHE A 298 26.14 -10.81 -3.49
N LEU A 299 25.84 -11.34 -4.67
CA LEU A 299 26.61 -12.35 -5.38
C LEU A 299 27.23 -11.70 -6.62
N THR A 300 28.55 -11.80 -6.77
CA THR A 300 29.24 -11.34 -7.99
C THR A 300 29.02 -12.31 -9.15
N PRO A 301 29.32 -11.92 -10.41
CA PRO A 301 29.27 -12.83 -11.56
C PRO A 301 30.11 -14.11 -11.40
N GLU A 302 31.16 -14.04 -10.58
CA GLU A 302 32.04 -15.17 -10.24
C GLU A 302 31.44 -16.10 -9.15
N GLY A 303 30.29 -15.73 -8.59
CA GLY A 303 29.64 -16.44 -7.49
C GLY A 303 30.22 -16.15 -6.11
N GLU A 304 31.02 -15.08 -5.97
CA GLU A 304 31.55 -14.65 -4.67
C GLU A 304 30.50 -13.86 -3.89
N SER A 305 30.38 -14.12 -2.59
CA SER A 305 29.44 -13.40 -1.72
C SER A 305 30.10 -12.15 -1.14
N VAL A 306 29.55 -10.98 -1.44
CA VAL A 306 29.95 -9.69 -0.89
C VAL A 306 28.96 -9.31 0.20
N VAL A 307 29.41 -9.38 1.45
CA VAL A 307 28.59 -9.07 2.63
C VAL A 307 29.06 -7.77 3.27
N ILE A 308 28.15 -6.81 3.39
CA ILE A 308 28.37 -5.54 4.08
C ILE A 308 27.75 -5.67 5.48
N GLU A 309 28.61 -5.89 6.47
CA GLU A 309 28.21 -6.12 7.86
C GLU A 309 27.67 -4.84 8.52
N SER A 310 26.51 -4.97 9.18
CA SER A 310 25.91 -3.89 9.95
C SER A 310 26.65 -3.71 11.28
N LYS A 311 26.90 -2.44 11.65
CA LYS A 311 27.41 -2.10 12.97
C LYS A 311 26.26 -1.80 13.91
N ALA A 312 26.41 -2.21 15.17
CA ALA A 312 25.49 -1.82 16.22
C ALA A 312 25.42 -0.28 16.31
N SER A 313 24.21 0.24 16.50
CA SER A 313 24.01 1.66 16.77
C SER A 313 24.77 2.05 18.04
N ARG A 314 25.49 3.17 18.00
CA ARG A 314 26.33 3.64 19.12
C ARG A 314 25.64 4.69 19.95
N PHE A 315 24.61 5.33 19.38
CA PHE A 315 23.88 6.43 19.98
C PHE A 315 22.37 6.20 19.89
N GLU A 316 21.65 6.68 20.90
CA GLU A 316 20.20 6.79 20.84
C GLU A 316 19.72 8.17 21.30
N LEU A 317 18.57 8.60 20.77
CA LEU A 317 17.92 9.83 21.17
C LEU A 317 16.89 9.54 22.26
N VAL A 318 17.00 10.24 23.38
CA VAL A 318 16.19 10.00 24.59
C VAL A 318 15.52 11.29 25.05
N GLY A 319 14.27 11.20 25.48
CA GLY A 319 13.46 12.36 25.84
C GLY A 319 11.98 11.99 25.97
N VAL A 320 11.10 12.99 26.01
CA VAL A 320 9.65 12.79 26.04
C VAL A 320 9.17 12.40 24.64
N ARG A 321 9.21 11.10 24.33
CA ARG A 321 8.81 10.59 23.02
C ARG A 321 7.29 10.59 22.88
N LEU A 322 6.80 11.13 21.78
CA LEU A 322 5.39 11.13 21.41
C LEU A 322 5.10 9.94 20.50
N ASN A 323 3.92 9.35 20.67
CA ASN A 323 3.51 8.17 19.92
C ASN A 323 2.82 8.58 18.62
N ASP A 324 3.58 8.60 17.53
CA ASP A 324 3.07 8.77 16.18
C ASP A 324 3.53 7.62 15.27
N ALA A 325 2.88 7.50 14.13
CA ALA A 325 3.08 6.41 13.19
C ALA A 325 4.00 6.76 12.01
N SER A 326 4.71 7.90 12.05
CA SER A 326 5.61 8.26 10.97
C SER A 326 6.88 7.39 10.99
N GLU A 327 7.05 6.54 9.98
CA GLU A 327 8.20 5.62 9.89
C GLU A 327 9.48 6.30 9.33
N ASP A 328 9.33 7.36 8.53
CA ASP A 328 10.41 7.91 7.69
C ASP A 328 11.02 9.25 8.16
N MET A 329 10.54 9.82 9.28
CA MET A 329 10.94 11.15 9.75
C MET A 329 11.68 11.14 11.10
N GLY A 330 12.04 9.96 11.60
CA GLY A 330 12.59 9.77 12.93
C GLY A 330 11.57 9.99 14.06
N PRO A 331 11.92 9.63 15.31
CA PRO A 331 11.06 9.78 16.48
C PRO A 331 10.65 11.24 16.72
N LEU A 332 9.40 11.43 17.13
CA LEU A 332 8.86 12.71 17.57
C LEU A 332 9.04 12.88 19.08
N PHE A 333 9.55 14.05 19.50
CA PHE A 333 9.69 14.44 20.90
C PHE A 333 8.83 15.66 21.24
N GLY A 334 8.15 15.61 22.38
CA GLY A 334 7.34 16.68 22.93
C GLY A 334 8.08 17.46 24.00
N GLU A 335 7.57 18.65 24.36
CA GLU A 335 8.08 19.57 25.40
C GLU A 335 9.50 20.13 25.14
N GLY A 336 10.46 19.31 24.74
CA GLY A 336 11.84 19.72 24.46
C GLY A 336 12.56 18.78 23.49
N PRO A 337 13.73 19.20 22.99
CA PRO A 337 14.56 18.38 22.13
C PRO A 337 15.12 17.17 22.90
N PRO A 338 15.39 16.05 22.22
CA PRO A 338 15.99 14.89 22.86
C PRO A 338 17.43 15.16 23.30
N GLN A 339 17.93 14.32 24.20
CA GLN A 339 19.34 14.17 24.51
C GLN A 339 19.91 12.99 23.73
N ILE A 340 21.22 13.00 23.54
CA ILE A 340 21.94 11.90 22.92
C ILE A 340 22.53 11.03 24.03
N ARG A 341 22.16 9.75 24.05
CA ARG A 341 22.74 8.73 24.95
C ARG A 341 23.71 7.84 24.18
N ALA A 342 24.89 7.64 24.74
CA ALA A 342 25.83 6.61 24.28
C ALA A 342 25.38 5.21 24.73
N LEU A 343 25.45 4.24 23.83
CA LEU A 343 25.11 2.84 24.10
C LEU A 343 26.31 1.99 24.55
N ASP A 344 27.53 2.52 24.41
CA ASP A 344 28.77 1.88 24.84
C ASP A 344 29.79 2.92 25.39
N ASP A 345 30.66 2.47 26.30
CA ASP A 345 31.66 3.32 26.99
C ASP A 345 32.75 3.90 26.06
N GLN A 346 32.79 3.49 24.79
CA GLN A 346 33.72 3.97 23.78
C GLN A 346 33.06 4.91 22.78
N ALA A 347 31.72 5.05 22.79
CA ALA A 347 30.94 5.77 21.80
C ALA A 347 31.47 7.19 21.58
N TRP A 348 31.71 7.92 22.67
CA TRP A 348 32.21 9.30 22.60
C TRP A 348 33.70 9.41 22.27
N LYS A 349 34.51 8.38 22.54
CA LYS A 349 35.97 8.48 22.35
C LYS A 349 36.37 8.51 20.89
N ASP A 350 35.56 7.91 20.03
CA ASP A 350 35.81 7.87 18.59
C ASP A 350 35.17 9.05 17.86
N VAL A 351 34.26 9.80 18.49
CA VAL A 351 33.57 10.94 17.88
C VAL A 351 34.39 12.22 18.08
N GLY A 352 34.70 12.91 16.98
CA GLY A 352 35.36 14.21 17.01
C GLY A 352 34.38 15.38 16.96
N THR A 353 33.32 15.27 16.13
CA THR A 353 32.37 16.36 15.88
C THR A 353 30.94 15.83 15.78
N ILE A 354 30.00 16.57 16.37
CA ILE A 354 28.56 16.34 16.20
C ILE A 354 27.96 17.53 15.46
N ILE A 355 27.18 17.25 14.42
CA ILE A 355 26.45 18.26 13.65
C ILE A 355 24.96 18.04 13.88
N VAL A 356 24.23 19.12 14.20
CA VAL A 356 22.77 19.13 14.21
C VAL A 356 22.27 20.14 13.18
N GLY A 357 21.22 19.80 12.43
CA GLY A 357 20.64 20.70 11.44
C GLY A 357 19.21 20.34 11.08
N GLU A 358 18.53 21.26 10.41
CA GLU A 358 17.15 21.09 9.92
C GLU A 358 17.12 20.21 8.65
N GLU A 359 16.16 19.28 8.59
CA GLU A 359 16.00 18.29 7.51
C GLU A 359 14.96 18.73 6.45
N GLY A 360 15.00 18.19 5.21
CA GLY A 360 14.03 18.44 4.12
C GLY A 360 14.58 19.17 2.88
N SER A 361 13.73 19.64 1.95
CA SER A 361 14.13 20.37 0.72
C SER A 361 14.00 21.90 0.88
N GLY A 362 15.05 22.67 0.53
CA GLY A 362 15.02 24.15 0.55
C GLY A 362 16.40 24.78 0.76
N LYS A 363 16.62 26.01 0.25
CA LYS A 363 17.87 26.78 0.42
C LYS A 363 17.98 27.29 1.88
N ARG A 364 19.22 27.36 2.43
CA ARG A 364 19.55 27.96 3.74
C ARG A 364 18.95 27.30 4.99
N LYS A 365 19.08 25.98 5.11
CA LYS A 365 18.72 25.25 6.34
C LYS A 365 19.71 25.53 7.46
N TRP A 366 19.17 25.73 8.66
CA TRP A 366 20.03 25.95 9.82
C TRP A 366 20.80 24.69 10.18
N ARG A 367 22.07 24.87 10.57
CA ARG A 367 22.93 23.84 11.15
C ARG A 367 23.90 24.47 12.13
N THR A 368 24.33 23.69 13.11
CA THR A 368 25.42 24.03 14.02
C THR A 368 26.24 22.78 14.34
N GLN A 369 27.41 22.97 14.95
CA GLN A 369 28.29 21.89 15.35
C GLN A 369 28.77 22.08 16.78
N PHE A 370 29.07 20.97 17.44
CA PHE A 370 29.62 20.95 18.80
C PHE A 370 30.47 19.69 19.00
N SER A 371 31.33 19.71 20.00
CA SER A 371 32.16 18.57 20.36
C SER A 371 31.45 17.68 21.39
N PRO A 372 31.64 16.35 21.33
CA PRO A 372 31.13 15.46 22.36
C PRO A 372 31.81 15.72 23.70
N VAL A 373 31.10 15.42 24.80
CA VAL A 373 31.62 15.43 26.16
C VAL A 373 31.99 13.98 26.53
N PRO A 374 33.29 13.62 26.58
CA PRO A 374 33.72 12.21 26.65
C PRO A 374 33.25 11.45 27.90
N ASP A 375 33.06 12.16 29.01
CA ASP A 375 32.82 11.55 30.33
C ASP A 375 31.31 11.46 30.69
N GLY A 376 30.41 11.77 29.77
CA GLY A 376 28.96 11.70 29.98
C GLY A 376 28.32 10.50 29.29
N MET A 377 27.36 9.83 29.95
CA MET A 377 26.49 8.86 29.24
C MET A 377 25.46 9.55 28.35
N GLU A 378 25.01 10.74 28.75
CA GLU A 378 24.02 11.54 28.03
C GLU A 378 24.51 12.99 27.87
N GLN A 379 24.17 13.59 26.73
CA GLN A 379 24.50 14.98 26.44
C GLN A 379 23.38 15.65 25.64
N GLY A 380 23.07 16.89 26.00
CA GLY A 380 22.01 17.68 25.37
C GLY A 380 22.40 18.23 24.01
N LEU A 381 21.37 18.55 23.21
CA LEU A 381 21.54 19.29 21.97
C LEU A 381 21.79 20.79 22.24
N PRO A 382 22.41 21.53 21.30
CA PRO A 382 22.61 22.97 21.40
C PRO A 382 21.31 23.73 21.69
N SER A 383 21.39 24.78 22.52
CA SER A 383 20.24 25.59 22.96
C SER A 383 19.44 26.21 21.80
N GLU A 384 20.07 26.39 20.65
CA GLU A 384 19.51 26.89 19.41
C GLU A 384 18.45 25.95 18.82
N VAL A 385 18.53 24.64 19.10
CA VAL A 385 17.49 23.68 18.72
C VAL A 385 16.22 24.00 19.50
N LEU A 386 16.31 24.10 20.84
CA LEU A 386 15.17 24.46 21.69
C LEU A 386 14.57 25.82 21.32
N ALA A 387 15.42 26.81 21.00
CA ALA A 387 14.98 28.16 20.62
C ALA A 387 14.07 28.19 19.39
N ARG A 388 14.13 27.15 18.53
CA ARG A 388 13.26 27.01 17.35
C ARG A 388 11.85 26.54 17.68
N LYS A 389 11.61 26.04 18.90
CA LYS A 389 10.31 25.55 19.40
C LYS A 389 9.71 24.34 18.67
N GLY A 390 10.18 23.99 17.48
CA GLY A 390 9.82 22.74 16.82
C GLY A 390 10.51 22.59 15.48
N GLY A 391 10.32 21.43 14.85
CA GLY A 391 10.81 21.13 13.51
C GLY A 391 11.29 19.69 13.35
N TRP A 392 11.91 19.45 12.21
CA TRP A 392 12.47 18.17 11.82
C TRP A 392 13.97 18.34 11.55
N TYR A 393 14.77 17.49 12.19
CA TYR A 393 16.20 17.66 12.34
C TYR A 393 16.94 16.34 12.15
N PHE A 394 18.23 16.46 11.89
CA PHE A 394 19.18 15.36 11.96
C PHE A 394 20.26 15.65 12.99
N VAL A 395 20.85 14.60 13.55
CA VAL A 395 22.09 14.61 14.33
C VAL A 395 23.08 13.66 13.67
N ARG A 396 24.24 14.18 13.29
CA ARG A 396 25.32 13.42 12.63
C ARG A 396 26.56 13.39 13.49
N PHE A 397 27.11 12.20 13.66
CA PHE A 397 28.31 11.93 14.43
C PHE A 397 29.46 11.69 13.46
N TYR A 398 30.54 12.44 13.58
CA TYR A 398 31.74 12.26 12.78
C TYR A 398 32.90 11.88 13.67
N ASP A 399 33.72 10.94 13.20
CA ASP A 399 34.92 10.54 13.92
C ASP A 399 36.03 11.60 13.82
N THR A 400 37.18 11.31 14.42
CA THR A 400 38.36 12.19 14.37
C THR A 400 39.00 12.33 12.98
N ASN A 401 38.62 11.47 12.03
CA ASN A 401 39.04 11.52 10.63
C ASN A 401 38.00 12.21 9.72
N ASP A 402 36.96 12.80 10.32
CA ASP A 402 35.85 13.42 9.61
C ASP A 402 35.02 12.44 8.76
N ASP A 403 34.97 11.17 9.14
CA ASP A 403 34.09 10.17 8.55
C ASP A 403 32.76 10.10 9.30
N LEU A 404 31.65 10.02 8.55
CA LEU A 404 30.32 9.88 9.13
C LEU A 404 30.19 8.52 9.83
N VAL A 405 30.05 8.54 11.15
CA VAL A 405 29.89 7.37 12.02
C VAL A 405 28.42 6.94 12.03
N GLU A 406 27.53 7.89 12.33
CA GLU A 406 26.10 7.62 12.47
C GLU A 406 25.29 8.90 12.16
N SER A 407 24.07 8.72 11.66
CA SER A 407 23.09 9.80 11.43
C SER A 407 21.76 9.35 11.99
N LEU A 408 21.17 10.19 12.84
CA LEU A 408 19.88 9.99 13.48
C LEU A 408 18.96 11.16 13.16
N ASP A 409 17.77 10.87 12.66
CA ASP A 409 16.75 11.90 12.42
C ASP A 409 15.82 11.98 13.63
N PHE A 410 15.27 13.16 13.89
CA PHE A 410 14.25 13.36 14.90
C PHE A 410 13.37 14.55 14.58
N ARG A 411 12.17 14.53 15.13
CA ARG A 411 11.28 15.68 15.18
C ARG A 411 11.13 16.12 16.61
N PHE A 412 10.93 17.41 16.82
CA PHE A 412 10.49 17.88 18.13
C PHE A 412 9.46 18.98 17.99
N LEU A 413 8.56 19.10 18.97
CA LEU A 413 7.61 20.19 19.06
C LEU A 413 7.36 20.53 20.52
N CYS A 414 7.81 21.72 20.94
CA CYS A 414 7.69 22.20 22.32
C CYS A 414 6.22 22.33 22.76
N ALA A 415 5.36 22.79 21.85
CA ALA A 415 3.94 23.00 22.13
C ALA A 415 3.13 21.71 22.29
N LEU A 416 3.67 20.53 21.96
CA LEU A 416 2.95 19.25 22.02
C LEU A 416 3.47 18.41 23.19
N ARG A 417 2.57 18.01 24.08
CA ARG A 417 2.89 17.27 25.32
C ARG A 417 2.65 15.78 25.18
N GLU A 418 1.56 15.39 24.54
CA GLU A 418 1.19 13.98 24.39
C GLU A 418 0.32 13.76 23.15
N ILE A 419 0.43 12.57 22.56
CA ILE A 419 -0.52 12.06 21.57
C ILE A 419 -1.09 10.77 22.15
N ARG A 420 -2.40 10.75 22.38
CA ARG A 420 -3.12 9.57 22.89
C ARG A 420 -4.01 9.02 21.81
N ILE A 421 -3.75 7.78 21.42
CA ILE A 421 -4.61 7.04 20.51
C ILE A 421 -5.10 5.83 21.29
N LEU A 422 -6.39 5.78 21.58
CA LEU A 422 -7.00 4.60 22.18
C LEU A 422 -7.15 3.54 21.08
N GLN A 423 -6.06 2.79 20.85
CA GLN A 423 -6.01 1.79 19.79
C GLN A 423 -7.16 0.78 19.99
N PRO A 424 -8.02 0.59 18.97
CA PRO A 424 -9.10 -0.38 19.05
C PRO A 424 -8.54 -1.80 19.01
N SER A 425 -9.42 -2.79 19.23
CA SER A 425 -9.12 -4.15 18.75
C SER A 425 -8.88 -4.07 17.24
N PRO A 426 -7.77 -4.62 16.72
CA PRO A 426 -7.53 -4.65 15.27
C PRO A 426 -8.62 -5.42 14.53
N LEU A 427 -9.23 -6.41 15.17
CA LEU A 427 -10.35 -7.16 14.60
C LEU A 427 -11.68 -6.46 14.91
N PRO A 428 -12.59 -6.36 13.93
CA PRO A 428 -13.89 -5.74 14.13
C PRO A 428 -14.80 -6.60 15.01
N SER A 429 -15.79 -5.94 15.60
CA SER A 429 -16.87 -6.59 16.34
C SER A 429 -17.98 -7.07 15.40
N GLU A 430 -19.04 -7.71 15.93
CA GLU A 430 -20.21 -8.09 15.12
C GLU A 430 -20.88 -6.87 14.42
N ASP A 431 -20.78 -5.69 15.03
CA ASP A 431 -21.30 -4.43 14.48
C ASP A 431 -20.26 -3.67 13.63
N GLY A 432 -19.12 -4.30 13.30
CA GLY A 432 -18.00 -3.67 12.62
C GLY A 432 -17.04 -2.92 13.55
N HIS A 433 -16.23 -2.03 12.97
CA HIS A 433 -15.33 -1.14 13.69
C HIS A 433 -16.08 0.09 14.21
N LYS A 434 -15.64 0.60 15.36
CA LYS A 434 -16.16 1.85 15.93
C LYS A 434 -15.26 3.02 15.56
N PRO A 435 -15.78 4.26 15.55
CA PRO A 435 -14.93 5.45 15.49
C PRO A 435 -13.89 5.45 16.62
N VAL A 436 -12.70 5.96 16.33
CA VAL A 436 -11.57 6.02 17.26
C VAL A 436 -11.23 7.46 17.55
N CYS A 437 -11.01 7.78 18.83
CA CYS A 437 -10.56 9.10 19.24
C CYS A 437 -9.03 9.13 19.33
N ALA A 438 -8.43 10.10 18.66
CA ALA A 438 -7.03 10.47 18.85
C ALA A 438 -6.98 11.87 19.49
N GLU A 439 -6.33 11.98 20.65
CA GLU A 439 -6.21 13.22 21.40
C GLU A 439 -4.78 13.76 21.30
N PHE A 440 -4.65 15.02 20.93
CA PHE A 440 -3.40 15.78 20.95
C PHE A 440 -3.44 16.71 22.15
N LEU A 441 -2.63 16.45 23.18
CA LEU A 441 -2.51 17.35 24.31
C LEU A 441 -1.41 18.37 24.03
N HIS A 442 -1.77 19.64 23.93
CA HIS A 442 -0.86 20.70 23.49
C HIS A 442 -1.00 21.98 24.34
N GLU A 443 -0.09 22.92 24.18
CA GLU A 443 -0.20 24.25 24.76
C GLU A 443 -1.29 25.09 24.05
N PRO A 444 -1.86 26.10 24.72
CA PRO A 444 -2.78 27.04 24.09
C PRO A 444 -2.19 27.73 22.86
N GLY A 445 -3.00 27.79 21.80
CA GLY A 445 -2.61 28.37 20.50
C GLY A 445 -1.87 27.41 19.56
N CYS A 446 -1.76 26.13 19.92
CA CYS A 446 -1.32 25.08 19.00
C CYS A 446 -2.48 24.61 18.12
N ALA A 447 -2.28 24.61 16.80
CA ALA A 447 -3.20 24.11 15.81
C ALA A 447 -2.84 22.67 15.40
N VAL A 448 -3.86 21.88 15.10
CA VAL A 448 -3.77 20.54 14.53
C VAL A 448 -4.60 20.52 13.26
N GLU A 449 -3.91 20.57 12.11
CA GLU A 449 -4.54 20.69 10.80
C GLU A 449 -4.17 19.51 9.91
N PRO A 450 -5.05 19.05 9.00
CA PRO A 450 -4.68 17.98 8.08
C PRO A 450 -3.60 18.45 7.11
N ALA A 451 -2.54 17.63 6.94
CA ALA A 451 -1.39 17.98 6.09
C ALA A 451 -1.72 17.97 4.59
N ASP A 452 -2.68 17.14 4.18
CA ASP A 452 -3.26 17.09 2.84
C ASP A 452 -4.77 17.25 2.92
N GLY A 453 -5.44 17.42 1.77
CA GLY A 453 -6.90 17.26 1.72
C GLY A 453 -7.28 15.86 2.17
N LEU A 454 -7.90 15.74 3.35
CA LEU A 454 -8.42 14.47 3.85
C LEU A 454 -9.45 13.91 2.84
N ALA A 455 -9.19 12.71 2.34
CA ALA A 455 -10.13 11.99 1.49
C ALA A 455 -11.39 11.51 2.26
N CYS A 456 -11.39 11.67 3.59
CA CYS A 456 -12.43 11.19 4.47
C CYS A 456 -12.79 12.22 5.56
N SER A 457 -13.98 12.09 6.16
CA SER A 457 -14.55 13.11 7.07
C SER A 457 -14.16 12.87 8.53
N VAL A 458 -12.91 13.12 8.89
CA VAL A 458 -12.48 13.14 10.30
C VAL A 458 -13.11 14.35 11.01
N GLN A 459 -13.77 14.14 12.15
CA GLN A 459 -14.32 15.24 12.95
C GLN A 459 -13.22 15.77 13.88
N ILE A 460 -13.11 17.10 13.97
CA ILE A 460 -12.06 17.79 14.73
C ILE A 460 -12.75 18.67 15.77
N GLU A 461 -12.42 18.45 17.04
CA GLU A 461 -12.87 19.27 18.16
C GLU A 461 -11.64 19.89 18.82
N CYS A 462 -11.51 21.22 18.74
CA CYS A 462 -10.39 21.95 19.33
C CYS A 462 -10.81 22.59 20.66
N GLU A 463 -10.05 22.31 21.71
CA GLU A 463 -10.11 22.97 23.00
C GLU A 463 -8.79 23.74 23.25
N ASP A 464 -8.73 24.58 24.28
CA ASP A 464 -7.55 25.43 24.53
C ASP A 464 -6.27 24.62 24.78
N ASP A 465 -6.36 23.42 25.39
CA ASP A 465 -5.19 22.63 25.79
C ASP A 465 -5.13 21.23 25.16
N LYS A 466 -6.07 20.94 24.25
CA LYS A 466 -6.10 19.69 23.48
C LYS A 466 -6.91 19.81 22.20
N THR A 467 -6.62 18.95 21.24
CA THR A 467 -7.46 18.71 20.06
C THR A 467 -7.84 17.24 19.99
N ILE A 468 -9.12 16.96 19.76
CA ILE A 468 -9.66 15.61 19.64
C ILE A 468 -10.06 15.36 18.20
N LEU A 469 -9.53 14.28 17.62
CA LEU A 469 -9.89 13.78 16.32
C LEU A 469 -10.77 12.55 16.47
N THR A 470 -11.97 12.57 15.89
CA THR A 470 -12.83 11.39 15.79
C THR A 470 -12.71 10.78 14.41
N ILE A 471 -11.99 9.65 14.34
CA ILE A 471 -11.60 8.96 13.11
C ILE A 471 -12.65 7.87 12.81
N PRO A 472 -13.43 7.98 11.72
CA PRO A 472 -14.48 7.01 11.42
C PRO A 472 -13.90 5.64 11.06
N PRO A 473 -14.71 4.55 11.13
CA PRO A 473 -14.35 3.23 10.63
C PRO A 473 -14.34 3.22 9.09
N ASP A 474 -13.32 3.83 8.51
CA ASP A 474 -13.09 3.88 7.08
C ASP A 474 -11.62 3.51 6.79
N PRO A 475 -11.35 2.50 5.94
CA PRO A 475 -10.02 2.10 5.53
C PRO A 475 -9.11 3.25 5.10
N VAL A 476 -9.68 4.30 4.48
CA VAL A 476 -8.95 5.47 3.97
C VAL A 476 -8.53 6.40 5.11
N CYS A 477 -9.23 6.38 6.26
CA CYS A 477 -8.90 7.17 7.43
C CYS A 477 -7.97 6.47 8.43
N ASP A 478 -7.64 5.18 8.23
CA ASP A 478 -6.81 4.45 9.19
C ASP A 478 -5.40 5.03 9.29
N GLU A 479 -4.90 5.68 8.25
CA GLU A 479 -3.62 6.38 8.26
C GLU A 479 -3.83 7.82 7.77
N THR A 480 -3.65 8.80 8.68
CA THR A 480 -3.86 10.22 8.37
C THR A 480 -2.66 11.07 8.79
N ARG A 481 -2.40 12.15 8.05
CA ARG A 481 -1.26 13.05 8.27
C ARG A 481 -1.73 14.42 8.73
N TRP A 482 -1.08 14.95 9.74
CA TRP A 482 -1.47 16.18 10.42
C TRP A 482 -0.27 17.10 10.60
N LEU A 483 -0.42 18.38 10.29
CA LEU A 483 0.50 19.45 10.64
C LEU A 483 0.12 19.97 12.03
N VAL A 484 1.05 19.87 12.97
CA VAL A 484 0.85 20.28 14.36
C VAL A 484 1.85 21.37 14.71
N GLY A 485 1.38 22.49 15.26
CA GLY A 485 2.26 23.58 15.64
C GLY A 485 1.52 24.84 16.10
N PRO A 486 2.19 25.77 16.78
CA PRO A 486 1.60 27.05 17.16
C PRO A 486 1.27 27.90 15.92
N GLU A 487 0.18 28.68 16.00
CA GLU A 487 -0.17 29.65 14.95
C GLU A 487 1.01 30.59 14.64
N GLY A 488 1.40 30.66 13.37
CA GLY A 488 2.52 31.47 12.91
C GLY A 488 3.92 30.96 13.33
N GLY A 489 4.02 29.77 13.92
CA GLY A 489 5.27 29.11 14.29
C GLY A 489 5.56 27.84 13.48
N PRO A 490 6.56 27.03 13.89
CA PRO A 490 6.94 25.82 13.18
C PRO A 490 5.83 24.77 13.29
N HIS A 491 5.49 24.14 12.18
CA HIS A 491 4.61 22.99 12.13
C HIS A 491 5.43 21.72 11.91
N VAL A 492 5.03 20.65 12.57
CA VAL A 492 5.63 19.33 12.46
C VAL A 492 4.57 18.36 11.97
N GLU A 493 4.90 17.58 10.95
CA GLU A 493 4.02 16.53 10.44
C GLU A 493 3.99 15.36 11.44
N VAL A 494 2.78 14.88 11.74
CA VAL A 494 2.46 13.78 12.63
C VAL A 494 1.53 12.81 11.90
N THR A 495 1.91 11.53 11.85
CA THR A 495 1.03 10.49 11.30
C THR A 495 0.25 9.81 12.41
N ILE A 496 -1.06 9.72 12.26
CA ILE A 496 -1.94 8.92 13.12
C ILE A 496 -2.30 7.64 12.39
N LEU A 497 -2.01 6.50 13.03
CA LEU A 497 -2.41 5.18 12.57
C LEU A 497 -3.44 4.58 13.54
N VAL A 498 -4.59 4.22 13.01
CA VAL A 498 -5.61 3.42 13.69
C VAL A 498 -5.44 1.98 13.22
N GLU A 499 -5.07 1.08 14.13
CA GLU A 499 -4.86 -0.31 13.77
C GLU A 499 -6.20 -1.03 13.55
N ARG A 500 -6.64 -1.18 12.29
CA ARG A 500 -7.82 -1.96 11.89
C ARG A 500 -7.50 -2.96 10.79
N LEU A 501 -8.04 -4.16 10.94
CA LEU A 501 -8.07 -5.20 9.92
C LEU A 501 -9.37 -5.09 9.13
N TRP A 502 -9.24 -5.26 7.83
CA TRP A 502 -10.36 -5.30 6.92
C TRP A 502 -10.29 -6.54 6.04
N TRP A 503 -11.43 -6.96 5.53
CA TRP A 503 -11.51 -8.09 4.64
C TRP A 503 -12.48 -7.84 3.49
N ALA A 504 -12.30 -8.58 2.41
CA ALA A 504 -13.17 -8.55 1.25
C ALA A 504 -13.04 -9.86 0.46
N VAL A 505 -14.02 -10.14 -0.40
CA VAL A 505 -13.96 -11.28 -1.32
C VAL A 505 -13.62 -10.77 -2.71
N GLY A 506 -12.57 -11.32 -3.31
CA GLY A 506 -12.08 -10.95 -4.63
C GLY A 506 -11.64 -12.15 -5.45
N GLU A 507 -11.06 -11.89 -6.61
CA GLU A 507 -10.30 -12.91 -7.34
C GLU A 507 -8.88 -12.97 -6.75
N GLU A 508 -8.24 -14.14 -6.79
CA GLU A 508 -6.88 -14.34 -6.23
C GLU A 508 -5.82 -13.40 -6.83
N ASP A 509 -5.92 -13.12 -8.12
CA ASP A 509 -4.94 -12.30 -8.85
C ASP A 509 -5.31 -10.80 -8.87
N ASN A 510 -6.44 -10.42 -8.25
CA ASN A 510 -6.94 -9.04 -8.30
C ASN A 510 -7.47 -8.58 -6.94
N ALA A 511 -6.70 -7.72 -6.28
CA ALA A 511 -7.07 -7.15 -4.98
C ALA A 511 -8.36 -6.30 -5.08
N PRO A 512 -9.26 -6.41 -4.10
CA PRO A 512 -10.50 -5.64 -4.09
C PRO A 512 -10.24 -4.15 -3.81
N SER A 513 -11.09 -3.29 -4.37
CA SER A 513 -11.09 -1.84 -4.11
C SER A 513 -11.93 -1.44 -2.90
N GLU A 514 -12.94 -2.25 -2.56
CA GLU A 514 -13.83 -2.04 -1.42
C GLU A 514 -13.47 -3.04 -0.31
N TRP A 515 -13.49 -2.56 0.93
CA TRP A 515 -13.08 -3.30 2.10
C TRP A 515 -14.18 -3.24 3.15
N GLU A 516 -14.43 -4.37 3.82
CA GLU A 516 -15.50 -4.54 4.78
C GLU A 516 -14.93 -4.88 6.17
N ASP A 517 -15.66 -4.49 7.20
CA ASP A 517 -15.43 -4.85 8.61
C ASP A 517 -16.56 -5.70 9.18
N GLN A 518 -17.57 -6.02 8.37
CA GLN A 518 -18.68 -6.89 8.75
C GLN A 518 -18.42 -8.34 8.34
N LEU A 519 -19.03 -9.26 9.07
CA LEU A 519 -18.89 -10.69 8.83
C LEU A 519 -19.37 -11.07 7.42
N LEU A 520 -18.45 -11.59 6.59
CA LEU A 520 -18.75 -11.98 5.23
C LEU A 520 -19.58 -13.27 5.18
N THR A 521 -20.38 -13.42 4.12
CA THR A 521 -21.09 -14.68 3.83
C THR A 521 -20.42 -15.37 2.65
N LEU A 522 -19.79 -16.51 2.89
CA LEU A 522 -19.08 -17.27 1.85
C LEU A 522 -19.89 -18.52 1.47
N PRO A 523 -20.52 -18.56 0.28
CA PRO A 523 -21.25 -19.75 -0.14
C PRO A 523 -20.28 -20.88 -0.52
N CYS A 524 -20.70 -22.14 -0.30
CA CYS A 524 -19.83 -23.31 -0.49
C CYS A 524 -19.26 -23.46 -1.91
N ASP A 525 -19.93 -22.92 -2.94
CA ASP A 525 -19.46 -22.96 -4.32
C ASP A 525 -18.22 -22.10 -4.57
N GLU A 526 -17.90 -21.15 -3.70
CA GLU A 526 -16.66 -20.37 -3.77
C GLU A 526 -15.43 -21.16 -3.30
N PHE A 527 -15.63 -22.27 -2.58
CA PHE A 527 -14.56 -23.13 -2.08
C PHE A 527 -14.19 -24.27 -3.05
N VAL A 528 -14.86 -24.42 -4.19
CA VAL A 528 -14.55 -25.53 -5.13
C VAL A 528 -13.13 -25.39 -5.70
N ALA A 529 -12.50 -26.51 -6.03
CA ALA A 529 -11.12 -26.53 -6.55
C ALA A 529 -10.89 -25.65 -7.79
N THR A 530 -11.93 -25.42 -8.61
CA THR A 530 -11.87 -24.55 -9.81
C THR A 530 -12.14 -23.07 -9.52
N SER A 531 -12.43 -22.71 -8.28
CA SER A 531 -12.71 -21.34 -7.87
C SER A 531 -11.43 -20.51 -7.90
N LYS A 532 -11.55 -19.31 -8.44
CA LYS A 532 -10.53 -18.26 -8.38
C LYS A 532 -10.78 -17.27 -7.26
N LYS A 533 -11.81 -17.49 -6.44
CA LYS A 533 -12.14 -16.61 -5.31
C LYS A 533 -11.11 -16.72 -4.20
N ALA A 534 -10.78 -15.58 -3.62
CA ALA A 534 -9.92 -15.45 -2.46
C ALA A 534 -10.57 -14.52 -1.44
N LEU A 535 -10.41 -14.89 -0.16
CA LEU A 535 -10.58 -13.94 0.93
C LEU A 535 -9.34 -13.05 0.97
N TRP A 536 -9.54 -11.75 0.81
CA TRP A 536 -8.49 -10.77 0.95
C TRP A 536 -8.51 -10.19 2.36
N LEU A 537 -7.35 -10.06 2.99
CA LEU A 537 -7.20 -9.28 4.23
C LEU A 537 -6.32 -8.06 3.94
N ARG A 538 -6.69 -6.92 4.52
CA ARG A 538 -5.88 -5.69 4.55
C ARG A 538 -5.37 -5.48 5.97
N LEU A 539 -4.06 -5.47 6.12
CA LEU A 539 -3.35 -5.25 7.37
C LEU A 539 -3.18 -3.73 7.62
N PRO A 540 -3.12 -3.28 8.89
CA PRO A 540 -2.93 -1.87 9.23
C PRO A 540 -1.70 -1.24 8.58
N ARG A 541 -0.57 -1.96 8.55
CA ARG A 541 0.68 -1.52 7.93
C ARG A 541 1.50 -2.71 7.42
N ARG A 542 2.58 -2.42 6.70
CA ARG A 542 3.55 -3.43 6.27
C ARG A 542 4.21 -4.07 7.50
N ARG A 543 4.52 -5.37 7.43
CA ARG A 543 5.12 -6.15 8.53
C ARG A 543 4.34 -6.07 9.86
N TRP A 544 3.03 -5.79 9.80
CA TRP A 544 2.22 -5.66 11.00
C TRP A 544 2.02 -7.00 11.73
N ALA A 545 2.11 -8.12 11.03
CA ALA A 545 2.01 -9.45 11.59
C ALA A 545 3.12 -10.36 11.04
N ASP A 546 3.50 -11.34 11.86
CA ASP A 546 4.53 -12.33 11.55
C ASP A 546 3.97 -13.44 10.65
N GLU A 547 2.73 -13.85 10.93
CA GLU A 547 2.08 -14.97 10.29
C GLU A 547 0.55 -14.82 10.35
N VAL A 548 -0.13 -15.20 9.26
CA VAL A 548 -1.60 -15.27 9.23
C VAL A 548 -2.01 -16.73 9.02
N LEU A 549 -2.81 -17.24 9.94
CA LEU A 549 -3.42 -18.56 9.87
C LEU A 549 -4.90 -18.41 9.57
N VAL A 550 -5.43 -19.23 8.68
CA VAL A 550 -6.83 -19.12 8.23
C VAL A 550 -7.46 -20.51 8.13
N GLY A 551 -8.73 -20.63 8.52
CA GLY A 551 -9.48 -21.88 8.44
C GLY A 551 -10.67 -21.93 9.40
N PHE A 552 -11.31 -23.10 9.49
CA PHE A 552 -12.44 -23.34 10.40
C PHE A 552 -11.98 -23.68 11.83
N GLU A 553 -10.87 -24.41 11.93
CA GLU A 553 -10.28 -24.87 13.19
C GLU A 553 -8.77 -24.60 13.21
N LYS A 554 -8.27 -24.04 14.32
CA LYS A 554 -6.87 -23.60 14.43
C LYS A 554 -5.85 -24.72 14.15
N SER A 555 -6.11 -25.94 14.61
CA SER A 555 -5.21 -27.09 14.41
C SER A 555 -5.08 -27.54 12.95
N LYS A 556 -6.00 -27.11 12.07
CA LYS A 556 -6.02 -27.41 10.64
C LYS A 556 -5.85 -26.15 9.79
N ALA A 557 -5.58 -25.00 10.41
CA ALA A 557 -5.48 -23.73 9.71
C ALA A 557 -4.28 -23.73 8.76
N SER A 558 -4.48 -23.17 7.57
CA SER A 558 -3.39 -22.95 6.63
C SER A 558 -2.62 -21.69 7.01
N SER A 559 -1.29 -21.77 6.99
CA SER A 559 -0.40 -20.63 7.22
C SER A 559 -0.11 -19.90 5.92
N TYR A 560 -0.16 -18.57 5.98
CA TYR A 560 0.19 -17.68 4.90
C TYR A 560 1.20 -16.65 5.41
N ALA A 561 2.38 -16.65 4.79
CA ALA A 561 3.42 -15.67 5.06
C ALA A 561 3.05 -14.31 4.46
N ILE A 562 3.28 -13.24 5.21
CA ILE A 562 3.05 -11.87 4.74
C ILE A 562 4.30 -11.41 4.00
N LYS A 563 4.14 -11.00 2.75
CA LYS A 563 5.23 -10.34 2.03
C LYS A 563 5.53 -8.99 2.67
N VAL A 564 6.80 -8.74 2.94
CA VAL A 564 7.35 -7.51 3.55
C VAL A 564 6.81 -6.21 2.93
N THR A 565 6.57 -6.21 1.62
CA THR A 565 6.21 -5.02 0.83
C THR A 565 4.70 -4.79 0.74
N GLU A 566 3.91 -5.83 1.01
CA GLU A 566 2.47 -5.84 0.84
C GLU A 566 1.77 -5.61 2.18
N ARG A 567 0.64 -4.91 2.11
CA ARG A 567 -0.27 -4.63 3.24
C ARG A 567 -1.60 -5.36 3.05
N THR A 568 -1.66 -6.24 2.06
CA THR A 568 -2.80 -7.05 1.69
C THR A 568 -2.35 -8.47 1.44
N ILE A 569 -3.20 -9.44 1.73
CA ILE A 569 -2.92 -10.86 1.51
C ILE A 569 -4.13 -11.55 0.89
N ALA A 570 -3.90 -12.31 -0.18
CA ALA A 570 -4.91 -13.14 -0.82
C ALA A 570 -4.89 -14.55 -0.22
N LEU A 571 -6.05 -15.05 0.17
CA LEU A 571 -6.24 -16.37 0.78
C LEU A 571 -7.18 -17.17 -0.12
N PRO A 572 -6.65 -17.99 -1.05
CA PRO A 572 -7.48 -18.71 -2.03
C PRO A 572 -8.46 -19.65 -1.31
N LEU A 573 -9.76 -19.47 -1.54
CA LEU A 573 -10.80 -20.25 -0.85
C LEU A 573 -10.76 -21.73 -1.25
N ARG A 574 -10.32 -22.03 -2.48
CA ARG A 574 -10.13 -23.41 -2.97
C ARG A 574 -9.18 -24.25 -2.11
N ASN A 575 -8.28 -23.62 -1.35
CA ASN A 575 -7.33 -24.31 -0.48
C ASN A 575 -8.03 -25.02 0.70
N PHE A 576 -9.31 -24.69 0.94
CA PHE A 576 -10.14 -25.30 1.98
C PHE A 576 -11.25 -26.20 1.41
N SER A 577 -11.15 -26.58 0.12
CA SER A 577 -12.17 -27.35 -0.60
C SER A 577 -12.48 -28.74 0.01
N ASP A 578 -11.52 -29.31 0.75
CA ASP A 578 -11.58 -30.61 1.40
C ASP A 578 -11.99 -30.54 2.88
N SER A 579 -12.29 -29.35 3.39
CA SER A 579 -12.73 -29.16 4.77
C SER A 579 -14.15 -29.68 4.98
N GLN A 580 -14.37 -30.44 6.06
CA GLN A 580 -15.67 -31.04 6.39
C GLN A 580 -16.78 -29.98 6.55
N GLU A 581 -16.41 -28.79 7.02
CA GLU A 581 -17.27 -27.64 7.23
C GLU A 581 -17.83 -27.05 5.92
N VAL A 582 -17.13 -27.23 4.80
CA VAL A 582 -17.60 -26.83 3.46
C VAL A 582 -18.65 -27.82 2.94
N GLU A 583 -18.52 -29.10 3.29
CA GLU A 583 -19.48 -30.16 2.95
C GLU A 583 -20.71 -30.16 3.87
N ASP A 584 -20.54 -29.78 5.14
CA ASP A 584 -21.62 -29.73 6.12
C ASP A 584 -22.52 -28.51 5.93
N ARG A 585 -23.62 -28.73 5.23
CA ARG A 585 -24.63 -27.70 4.97
C ARG A 585 -25.63 -27.51 6.12
N MET A 586 -25.58 -28.35 7.16
CA MET A 586 -26.57 -28.41 8.23
C MET A 586 -26.37 -27.39 9.34
N GLN A 587 -25.20 -26.76 9.39
CA GLN A 587 -24.80 -25.81 10.44
C GLN A 587 -24.10 -24.60 9.82
N LYS A 588 -24.08 -23.48 10.55
CA LYS A 588 -23.22 -22.35 10.20
C LYS A 588 -21.82 -22.66 10.65
N HIS A 589 -20.85 -22.52 9.75
CA HIS A 589 -19.44 -22.74 10.07
C HIS A 589 -18.68 -21.42 10.03
N PRO A 590 -18.14 -20.94 11.16
CA PRO A 590 -17.34 -19.73 11.19
C PRO A 590 -15.98 -20.01 10.53
N PHE A 591 -15.65 -19.19 9.55
CA PHE A 591 -14.34 -19.14 8.94
C PHE A 591 -13.52 -18.06 9.64
N LYS A 592 -12.38 -18.46 10.20
CA LYS A 592 -11.63 -17.67 11.16
C LYS A 592 -10.25 -17.32 10.63
N VAL A 593 -9.74 -16.23 11.17
CA VAL A 593 -8.38 -15.74 10.98
C VAL A 593 -7.71 -15.68 12.34
N TRP A 594 -6.51 -16.24 12.44
CA TRP A 594 -5.62 -16.06 13.56
C TRP A 594 -4.37 -15.32 13.10
N ILE A 595 -4.03 -14.24 13.78
CA ILE A 595 -2.90 -13.39 13.43
C ILE A 595 -1.87 -13.47 14.53
N LYS A 596 -0.66 -13.90 14.16
CA LYS A 596 0.48 -13.95 15.07
C LYS A 596 1.27 -12.65 14.95
N ARG A 597 1.48 -11.98 16.08
CA ARG A 597 2.22 -10.73 16.20
C ARG A 597 2.82 -10.62 17.60
N ASP A 598 4.10 -10.30 17.72
CA ASP A 598 4.77 -10.03 19.01
C ASP A 598 4.57 -11.16 20.04
N ASP A 599 4.71 -12.41 19.60
CA ASP A 599 4.42 -13.66 20.35
C ASP A 599 2.97 -13.80 20.87
N LYS A 600 2.07 -12.90 20.46
CA LYS A 600 0.63 -12.97 20.74
C LYS A 600 -0.11 -13.49 19.51
N LEU A 601 -1.23 -14.14 19.78
CA LEU A 601 -2.15 -14.59 18.75
C LEU A 601 -3.50 -13.91 18.96
N ILE A 602 -3.99 -13.23 17.91
CA ILE A 602 -5.30 -12.59 17.90
C ILE A 602 -6.23 -13.43 17.02
N GLU A 603 -7.45 -13.71 17.47
CA GLU A 603 -8.45 -14.53 16.76
C GLU A 603 -9.67 -13.69 16.38
N GLY A 604 -10.12 -13.81 15.13
CA GLY A 604 -11.36 -13.20 14.64
C GLY A 604 -12.11 -14.09 13.67
N VAL A 605 -13.42 -13.87 13.57
CA VAL A 605 -14.26 -14.51 12.55
C VAL A 605 -14.39 -13.55 11.38
N SER A 606 -13.85 -13.91 10.22
CA SER A 606 -13.88 -13.07 9.02
C SER A 606 -15.08 -13.37 8.14
N ALA A 607 -15.56 -14.61 8.16
CA ALA A 607 -16.69 -15.04 7.36
C ALA A 607 -17.47 -16.18 8.01
N VAL A 608 -18.67 -16.43 7.50
CA VAL A 608 -19.47 -17.61 7.83
C VAL A 608 -19.92 -18.29 6.56
N ILE A 609 -19.77 -19.62 6.52
CA ILE A 609 -20.50 -20.43 5.55
C ILE A 609 -21.95 -20.49 6.00
N PRO A 610 -22.89 -19.94 5.22
CA PRO A 610 -24.28 -19.90 5.62
C PRO A 610 -24.82 -21.33 5.62
N LEU A 611 -25.73 -21.59 6.56
CA LEU A 611 -26.67 -22.70 6.43
C LEU A 611 -27.27 -22.65 5.03
N SER A 612 -27.13 -23.72 4.27
CA SER A 612 -27.93 -23.82 3.05
C SER A 612 -29.40 -23.87 3.50
N PRO A 613 -30.28 -22.97 3.03
CA PRO A 613 -31.71 -23.09 3.34
C PRO A 613 -32.29 -24.42 2.83
N SER A 614 -31.59 -25.09 1.90
CA SER A 614 -31.88 -26.44 1.42
C SER A 614 -31.47 -27.58 2.37
N ALA A 615 -30.64 -27.34 3.38
CA ALA A 615 -30.06 -28.38 4.22
C ALA A 615 -30.83 -28.64 5.52
N VAL A 616 -31.66 -27.70 6.01
CA VAL A 616 -32.55 -27.99 7.15
C VAL A 616 -33.61 -29.06 6.84
N GLN A 617 -33.66 -29.64 5.62
CA GLN A 617 -34.57 -30.74 5.29
C GLN A 617 -33.99 -31.85 4.41
N VAL A 618 -33.02 -32.65 4.87
CA VAL A 618 -32.89 -34.02 4.33
C VAL A 618 -32.39 -35.03 5.36
N VAL A 619 -33.31 -35.66 6.12
CA VAL A 619 -33.31 -37.12 6.32
C VAL A 619 -34.77 -37.64 6.34
N SER A 620 -35.21 -38.13 5.18
CA SER A 620 -36.33 -39.07 4.87
C SER A 620 -37.80 -38.57 4.81
N PRO A 621 -38.64 -39.12 3.90
CA PRO A 621 -38.54 -39.42 2.45
C PRO A 621 -39.41 -38.39 1.64
N PRO A 622 -39.79 -38.55 0.34
CA PRO A 622 -40.18 -37.41 -0.50
C PRO A 622 -41.46 -36.72 0.02
N THR A 623 -41.38 -35.43 0.34
CA THR A 623 -42.59 -34.63 0.58
C THR A 623 -43.39 -34.55 -0.73
N PRO A 624 -44.72 -34.69 -0.67
CA PRO A 624 -45.54 -34.86 -1.85
C PRO A 624 -45.61 -33.55 -2.63
N ASN A 625 -44.79 -33.41 -3.67
CA ASN A 625 -45.08 -32.43 -4.72
C ASN A 625 -46.48 -32.75 -5.27
N TRP A 626 -47.48 -31.94 -4.94
CA TRP A 626 -48.80 -32.11 -5.51
C TRP A 626 -48.75 -31.66 -6.96
N VAL A 627 -48.66 -32.64 -7.86
CA VAL A 627 -48.57 -32.40 -9.29
C VAL A 627 -49.93 -32.58 -9.93
N GLY A 628 -50.30 -31.63 -10.78
CA GLY A 628 -51.48 -31.71 -11.62
C GLY A 628 -51.13 -31.44 -13.08
N PHE A 629 -51.69 -32.27 -13.97
CA PHE A 629 -51.54 -32.10 -15.41
C PHE A 629 -52.86 -31.64 -16.02
N GLY A 630 -52.82 -30.60 -16.84
CA GLY A 630 -53.95 -30.06 -17.57
C GLY A 630 -53.70 -30.05 -19.08
N ARG A 631 -54.72 -30.33 -19.88
CA ARG A 631 -54.64 -30.25 -21.34
C ARG A 631 -55.86 -29.55 -21.91
N LYS A 632 -55.65 -28.72 -22.93
CA LYS A 632 -56.72 -28.18 -23.77
C LYS A 632 -56.30 -28.19 -25.23
N LYS A 633 -56.94 -29.03 -26.04
CA LYS A 633 -56.55 -29.29 -27.45
C LYS A 633 -55.06 -29.68 -27.52
N THR A 634 -54.22 -28.82 -28.09
CA THR A 634 -52.76 -29.01 -28.26
C THR A 634 -51.92 -28.40 -27.14
N ALA A 635 -52.50 -27.66 -26.19
CA ALA A 635 -51.78 -27.09 -25.05
C ALA A 635 -51.77 -28.07 -23.87
N ILE A 636 -50.60 -28.27 -23.27
CA ILE A 636 -50.38 -29.13 -22.10
C ILE A 636 -49.69 -28.31 -21.01
N ALA A 637 -50.14 -28.45 -19.78
CA ALA A 637 -49.64 -27.75 -18.61
C ALA A 637 -49.37 -28.74 -17.46
N LYS A 638 -48.29 -28.50 -16.72
CA LYS A 638 -47.93 -29.18 -15.48
C LYS A 638 -47.88 -28.13 -14.38
N ALA A 639 -48.67 -28.28 -13.33
CA ALA A 639 -48.62 -27.45 -12.13
C ALA A 639 -48.00 -28.26 -11.00
N VAL A 640 -47.08 -27.65 -10.27
CA VAL A 640 -46.44 -28.19 -9.07
C VAL A 640 -46.73 -27.21 -7.94
N LEU A 641 -47.30 -27.69 -6.84
CA LEU A 641 -47.52 -26.90 -5.63
C LEU A 641 -46.46 -27.29 -4.62
N GLN A 642 -45.92 -26.27 -3.98
CA GLN A 642 -44.95 -26.35 -2.89
C GLN A 642 -45.41 -25.44 -1.77
N ASP A 643 -45.16 -25.82 -0.53
CA ASP A 643 -45.44 -24.94 0.60
C ASP A 643 -44.50 -23.73 0.55
N GLY A 644 -45.01 -22.52 0.71
CA GLY A 644 -44.23 -21.28 0.58
C GLY A 644 -45.09 -20.05 0.22
N CYS A 645 -44.50 -18.86 0.14
CA CYS A 645 -45.24 -17.62 -0.15
C CYS A 645 -44.87 -16.98 -1.50
N GLY A 646 -44.36 -17.78 -2.45
CA GLY A 646 -43.74 -17.32 -3.71
C GLY A 646 -44.69 -16.92 -4.84
N GLY A 647 -46.02 -16.95 -4.62
CA GLY A 647 -47.02 -16.61 -5.62
C GLY A 647 -47.10 -17.62 -6.77
N ILE A 648 -47.80 -17.25 -7.86
CA ILE A 648 -48.05 -18.15 -9.01
C ILE A 648 -47.22 -17.73 -10.22
N LYS A 649 -46.31 -18.60 -10.64
CA LYS A 649 -45.41 -18.40 -11.79
C LYS A 649 -45.73 -19.38 -12.92
N VAL A 650 -45.74 -18.88 -14.16
CA VAL A 650 -45.94 -19.66 -15.39
C VAL A 650 -44.71 -19.50 -16.28
N ASN A 651 -44.01 -20.60 -16.58
CA ASN A 651 -42.73 -20.60 -17.31
C ASN A 651 -41.75 -19.52 -16.81
N GLY A 652 -41.60 -19.40 -15.49
CA GLY A 652 -40.69 -18.43 -14.84
C GLY A 652 -41.19 -16.99 -14.74
N ARG A 653 -42.40 -16.66 -15.23
CA ARG A 653 -42.98 -15.30 -15.15
C ARG A 653 -44.24 -15.26 -14.28
N PRO A 654 -44.59 -14.14 -13.61
CA PRO A 654 -45.85 -14.02 -12.88
C PRO A 654 -47.06 -14.34 -13.76
N ILE A 655 -48.07 -15.02 -13.20
CA ILE A 655 -49.24 -15.55 -13.95
C ILE A 655 -49.94 -14.50 -14.82
N TRP A 656 -50.09 -13.26 -14.33
CA TRP A 656 -50.77 -12.19 -15.06
C TRP A 656 -49.90 -11.53 -16.13
N ASP A 657 -48.58 -11.54 -15.95
CA ASP A 657 -47.62 -11.07 -16.94
C ASP A 657 -47.51 -12.07 -18.09
N TYR A 658 -47.43 -13.37 -17.77
CA TYR A 658 -47.40 -14.42 -18.77
C TYR A 658 -48.68 -14.43 -19.63
N PHE A 659 -49.85 -14.26 -19.01
CA PHE A 659 -51.13 -14.22 -19.74
C PHE A 659 -51.58 -12.80 -20.13
N LYS A 660 -50.69 -11.79 -20.14
CA LYS A 660 -51.05 -10.39 -20.45
C LYS A 660 -51.77 -10.21 -21.78
N VAL A 661 -51.40 -11.00 -22.78
CA VAL A 661 -51.94 -10.97 -24.15
C VAL A 661 -53.08 -11.99 -24.41
N ALA A 662 -53.48 -12.76 -23.39
CA ALA A 662 -54.57 -13.74 -23.52
C ALA A 662 -55.95 -13.06 -23.63
N PRO A 663 -56.91 -13.63 -24.41
CA PRO A 663 -58.25 -13.06 -24.55
C PRO A 663 -58.98 -12.88 -23.19
N PRO A 664 -59.83 -11.84 -23.02
CA PRO A 664 -60.52 -11.58 -21.75
C PRO A 664 -61.31 -12.78 -21.20
N LYS A 665 -61.93 -13.57 -22.10
CA LYS A 665 -62.66 -14.80 -21.72
C LYS A 665 -61.75 -15.86 -21.08
N ALA A 666 -60.47 -15.90 -21.43
CA ALA A 666 -59.49 -16.84 -20.87
C ALA A 666 -58.95 -16.36 -19.52
N LYS A 667 -58.66 -15.06 -19.40
CA LYS A 667 -58.27 -14.43 -18.12
C LYS A 667 -59.38 -14.57 -17.07
N ARG A 668 -60.64 -14.31 -17.45
CA ARG A 668 -61.81 -14.50 -16.57
C ARG A 668 -61.95 -15.95 -16.09
N PHE A 669 -61.64 -16.93 -16.94
CA PHE A 669 -61.69 -18.34 -16.56
C PHE A 669 -60.62 -18.71 -15.53
N LEU A 670 -59.39 -18.18 -15.68
CA LEU A 670 -58.31 -18.39 -14.72
C LEU A 670 -58.59 -17.67 -13.41
N ARG A 671 -59.07 -16.42 -13.48
CA ARG A 671 -59.45 -15.61 -12.32
C ARG A 671 -60.54 -16.28 -11.48
N ARG A 672 -61.57 -16.83 -12.14
CA ARG A 672 -62.64 -17.59 -11.47
C ARG A 672 -62.12 -18.77 -10.65
N LEU A 673 -61.01 -19.41 -11.03
CA LEU A 673 -60.39 -20.47 -10.24
C LEU A 673 -59.69 -19.90 -9.00
N LEU A 674 -58.91 -18.83 -9.19
CA LEU A 674 -58.10 -18.20 -8.15
C LEU A 674 -58.95 -17.50 -7.08
N GLU A 675 -60.11 -16.97 -7.46
CA GLU A 675 -61.05 -16.26 -6.57
C GLU A 675 -62.00 -17.18 -5.78
N LEU A 676 -61.94 -18.50 -5.97
CA LEU A 676 -62.71 -19.41 -5.10
C LEU A 676 -62.13 -19.32 -3.69
N ASN A 677 -62.93 -18.94 -2.68
CA ASN A 677 -62.47 -18.70 -1.30
C ASN A 677 -61.54 -19.81 -0.77
N GLN A 678 -61.93 -21.08 -0.93
CA GLN A 678 -61.15 -22.24 -0.47
C GLN A 678 -59.82 -22.40 -1.23
N VAL A 679 -59.77 -21.97 -2.50
CA VAL A 679 -58.58 -22.01 -3.35
C VAL A 679 -57.64 -20.84 -3.03
N SER A 680 -58.17 -19.62 -2.88
CA SER A 680 -57.38 -18.44 -2.51
C SER A 680 -56.70 -18.64 -1.16
N GLU A 681 -57.38 -19.24 -0.19
CA GLU A 681 -56.79 -19.55 1.12
C GLU A 681 -55.65 -20.57 0.99
N ALA A 682 -55.85 -21.65 0.23
CA ALA A 682 -54.81 -22.64 -0.03
C ALA A 682 -53.60 -22.02 -0.75
N LEU A 683 -53.83 -21.21 -1.79
CA LEU A 683 -52.78 -20.57 -2.58
C LEU A 683 -52.00 -19.48 -1.82
N SER A 684 -52.59 -18.86 -0.78
CA SER A 684 -51.88 -17.86 0.04
C SER A 684 -50.72 -18.45 0.85
N ARG A 685 -50.72 -19.77 1.05
CA ARG A 685 -49.70 -20.53 1.79
C ARG A 685 -48.79 -21.34 0.86
N MET A 686 -48.89 -21.14 -0.46
CA MET A 686 -48.16 -21.96 -1.45
C MET A 686 -47.42 -21.15 -2.50
N GLU A 687 -46.28 -21.69 -2.94
CA GLU A 687 -45.66 -21.33 -4.21
C GLU A 687 -46.15 -22.29 -5.31
N VAL A 688 -46.57 -21.72 -6.44
CA VAL A 688 -47.13 -22.50 -7.55
C VAL A 688 -46.30 -22.29 -8.81
N LEU A 689 -45.70 -23.38 -9.29
CA LEU A 689 -44.92 -23.41 -10.51
C LEU A 689 -45.69 -24.12 -11.62
N ILE A 690 -46.00 -23.40 -12.70
CA ILE A 690 -46.73 -23.94 -13.85
C ILE A 690 -45.83 -23.93 -15.10
N THR A 691 -45.57 -25.12 -15.65
CA THR A 691 -44.89 -25.27 -16.94
C THR A 691 -45.93 -25.54 -18.02
N VAL A 692 -45.96 -24.72 -19.09
CA VAL A 692 -46.91 -24.87 -20.20
C VAL A 692 -46.18 -24.98 -21.53
N ARG A 693 -46.56 -25.95 -22.36
CA ARG A 693 -46.06 -26.13 -23.74
C ARG A 693 -47.21 -26.42 -24.72
N GLY A 694 -46.97 -26.15 -26.00
CA GLY A 694 -47.92 -26.38 -27.09
C GLY A 694 -48.88 -25.21 -27.34
N SER A 695 -49.21 -25.00 -28.63
CA SER A 695 -49.88 -23.79 -29.19
C SER A 695 -49.11 -22.48 -28.98
N ASN A 696 -49.42 -21.45 -29.79
CA ASN A 696 -48.77 -20.14 -29.70
C ASN A 696 -48.95 -19.54 -28.27
N PRO A 697 -47.89 -19.01 -27.62
CA PRO A 697 -47.86 -18.46 -26.25
C PRO A 697 -48.90 -17.37 -25.88
N THR A 698 -49.81 -17.01 -26.77
CA THR A 698 -50.93 -16.05 -26.55
C THR A 698 -52.31 -16.72 -26.49
N ALA A 699 -52.37 -18.05 -26.59
CA ALA A 699 -53.64 -18.75 -26.79
C ALA A 699 -54.46 -18.94 -25.50
N ALA A 700 -55.76 -18.65 -25.58
CA ALA A 700 -56.79 -19.04 -24.60
C ALA A 700 -56.76 -20.53 -24.18
N ARG A 701 -56.05 -21.37 -24.96
CA ARG A 701 -55.84 -22.79 -24.70
C ARG A 701 -54.82 -23.03 -23.58
N GLN A 702 -53.74 -22.26 -23.52
CA GLN A 702 -52.71 -22.38 -22.49
C GLN A 702 -53.24 -21.97 -21.11
N ALA A 703 -53.96 -20.84 -21.02
CA ALA A 703 -54.59 -20.39 -19.78
C ALA A 703 -55.60 -21.43 -19.23
N ARG A 704 -56.38 -22.06 -20.11
CA ARG A 704 -57.31 -23.13 -19.73
C ARG A 704 -56.59 -24.42 -19.32
N ALA A 705 -55.48 -24.76 -19.98
CA ALA A 705 -54.65 -25.90 -19.59
C ALA A 705 -54.02 -25.68 -18.21
N ALA A 706 -53.46 -24.48 -17.96
CA ALA A 706 -52.90 -24.08 -16.67
C ALA A 706 -53.95 -24.13 -15.54
N ALA A 707 -55.16 -23.59 -15.77
CA ALA A 707 -56.26 -23.67 -14.80
C ALA A 707 -56.63 -25.13 -14.46
N HIS A 708 -56.69 -26.02 -15.45
CA HIS A 708 -56.96 -27.44 -15.20
C HIS A 708 -55.81 -28.17 -14.50
N ALA A 709 -54.56 -27.79 -14.78
CA ALA A 709 -53.38 -28.32 -14.11
C ALA A 709 -53.38 -27.93 -12.62
N LEU A 710 -53.56 -26.63 -12.35
CA LEU A 710 -53.62 -26.09 -10.99
C LEU A 710 -54.77 -26.70 -10.17
N ALA A 711 -55.97 -26.79 -10.75
CA ALA A 711 -57.11 -27.39 -10.06
C ALA A 711 -56.87 -28.86 -9.66
N ARG A 712 -56.14 -29.63 -10.48
CA ARG A 712 -55.82 -31.03 -10.14
C ARG A 712 -54.74 -31.16 -9.09
N ALA A 713 -53.78 -30.27 -9.15
CA ALA A 713 -52.71 -30.22 -8.21
C ALA A 713 -53.28 -29.81 -6.81
N LEU A 714 -54.24 -28.88 -6.77
CA LEU A 714 -55.05 -28.58 -5.57
C LEU A 714 -55.94 -29.75 -5.11
N MET A 715 -56.53 -30.53 -6.02
CA MET A 715 -57.28 -31.75 -5.64
C MET A 715 -56.38 -32.85 -5.06
N SER A 716 -55.10 -32.88 -5.46
CA SER A 716 -54.10 -33.77 -4.88
C SER A 716 -53.64 -33.27 -3.51
N TYR A 717 -53.60 -31.95 -3.32
CA TYR A 717 -53.30 -31.29 -2.03
C TYR A 717 -54.40 -31.55 -0.99
N ASP A 718 -55.62 -31.15 -1.29
CA ASP A 718 -56.76 -31.36 -0.42
C ASP A 718 -57.94 -31.94 -1.19
N SER A 719 -58.25 -33.21 -0.87
CA SER A 719 -59.37 -33.93 -1.47
C SER A 719 -60.74 -33.28 -1.20
N LYS A 720 -60.86 -32.44 -0.16
CA LYS A 720 -62.08 -31.67 0.16
C LYS A 720 -62.36 -30.56 -0.85
N LEU A 721 -61.36 -30.10 -1.61
CA LEU A 721 -61.53 -29.09 -2.67
C LEU A 721 -62.16 -29.68 -3.95
N LYS A 722 -62.15 -31.01 -4.08
CA LYS A 722 -62.59 -31.72 -5.29
C LYS A 722 -64.06 -31.49 -5.65
N PRO A 723 -65.04 -31.51 -4.72
CA PRO A 723 -66.44 -31.19 -5.03
C PRO A 723 -66.60 -29.74 -5.50
N SER A 724 -66.01 -28.78 -4.77
CA SER A 724 -66.06 -27.34 -5.09
C SER A 724 -65.46 -27.04 -6.46
N LEU A 725 -64.29 -27.61 -6.77
CA LEU A 725 -63.59 -27.41 -8.05
C LEU A 725 -64.33 -28.06 -9.23
N LYS A 726 -64.94 -29.24 -9.04
CA LYS A 726 -65.75 -29.89 -10.08
C LYS A 726 -67.04 -29.12 -10.35
N GLN A 727 -67.74 -28.67 -9.31
CA GLN A 727 -68.95 -27.85 -9.44
C GLN A 727 -68.65 -26.51 -10.15
N ALA A 728 -67.47 -25.94 -9.92
CA ALA A 728 -67.00 -24.74 -10.61
C ALA A 728 -66.51 -24.98 -12.06
N GLY A 729 -66.49 -26.22 -12.54
CA GLY A 729 -66.14 -26.59 -13.92
C GLY A 729 -64.64 -26.84 -14.17
N PHE A 730 -63.85 -27.06 -13.12
CA PHE A 730 -62.42 -27.36 -13.19
C PHE A 730 -62.13 -28.87 -12.97
N GLY A 731 -60.97 -29.35 -13.43
CA GLY A 731 -60.61 -30.78 -13.32
C GLY A 731 -61.23 -31.75 -14.35
N GLY A 732 -61.54 -31.30 -15.58
CA GLY A 732 -62.05 -32.13 -16.70
C GLY A 732 -61.09 -33.24 -17.20
N VAL A 733 -61.31 -33.85 -18.37
CA VAL A 733 -60.66 -35.09 -18.92
C VAL A 733 -59.23 -35.41 -18.44
N ARG A 734 -59.03 -36.58 -17.79
CA ARG A 734 -57.71 -37.11 -17.33
C ARG A 734 -56.71 -37.22 -18.50
N VAL A 735 -55.46 -36.86 -18.22
CA VAL A 735 -54.32 -37.03 -19.13
C VAL A 735 -53.31 -37.82 -18.33
N THR A 736 -52.97 -39.02 -18.79
CA THR A 736 -51.94 -39.85 -18.19
C THR A 736 -50.56 -39.27 -18.52
N LYS A 737 -49.65 -39.38 -17.54
CA LYS A 737 -48.25 -38.97 -17.53
C LYS A 737 -47.66 -38.90 -18.96
N VAL A 738 -47.44 -37.70 -19.48
CA VAL A 738 -46.77 -37.52 -20.78
C VAL A 738 -45.28 -37.57 -20.50
N SER A 739 -44.61 -38.61 -21.00
CA SER A 739 -43.16 -38.70 -21.06
C SER A 739 -42.64 -37.44 -21.75
N SER A 740 -41.78 -36.67 -21.08
CA SER A 740 -41.19 -35.38 -21.50
C SER A 740 -42.14 -34.16 -21.51
N ILE A 741 -42.20 -33.47 -20.36
CA ILE A 741 -42.35 -32.00 -20.24
C ILE A 741 -41.15 -31.51 -19.45
#